data_AF-A0AAX4HJA5-F1
#
_entry.id   AF-A0AAX4HJA5-F1
#
_cell.length_a   1.000
_cell.length_b   1.000
_cell.length_c   1.000
_cell.angle_alpha   90.00
_cell.angle_beta   90.00
_cell.angle_gamma   90.00
#
_symmetry.space_group_name_H-M   'P 1'
#
loop_
_entity.id
_entity.type
_entity.pdbx_description
1 polymer ?
#
loop_
_entity_poly.entity_id
_entity_poly.type
_entity_poly.pdbx_seq_one_letter_code
_entity_poly.pdbx_strand_id
1 'polypeptide(L)'
;MSSEDVVIESRIHLFGALSEAAELEHNLMCLYLYALFSLKRSPSEGVSDKELETIERWRKVILSVCLEEMTHLSLVANLVSSIGGTPNFMRPNFPVAAGYYPSGLVQELAPFTMETLDHFIYLERPQNYEVNDGQSFTPSVDYHRRPPRGRLMPNSGDYKTVGDLYEAIRNAFIHLCHNLGEKQLFCGNRDRQITPADSPLPGFISVHDKASALKAIETIVTQGEGATTIENSHFDKFSKIKAEYEQLLKENPNFKPGRNVARNPVMREPIIKENRVWVTHPLSAEYMDLANAFYGAMLRMLTQVYLVEDRDRVEKHEILEISFTFMHIMAVIGETLTLIPATEDNPTLFAGMSFAMVRTLNPLAKQNEFDIMLERATAIDQVLSKMQHEIASMACPEKPSLNHCIDRLEHVIQEMKKTREKMNRLVARRNNMTPTQTDKSDRPQDLPQSNEVLETAESEQIKISFCAHKCIHSRHCVTEMIQTFKPNTPGKWLFPENSRPESLAAVIKECPSGALTYKSKTELEDEKAPPVNVIRLYENGPYAFLADLEVDGKPEGFRATLCRCGQSKRKPFCDHTHKEVGFLATGEPETADATELKSRDGKLLINRLNDGPLSVSGNLEICSGTGRVVLRTENVRLCRCGHSKNKPVCDSTHSIIGFKDSV
;
A
#
# COMPACT_ATOMS: atom_id res chain seq x y z
N MET A 1 20.24 -31.63 11.84
CA MET A 1 20.35 -30.58 10.81
C MET A 1 20.46 -29.29 11.59
N SER A 2 21.63 -28.67 11.50
CA SER A 2 22.03 -27.42 12.17
C SER A 2 21.33 -26.23 11.51
N SER A 3 21.38 -25.03 12.11
CA SER A 3 20.98 -23.75 11.50
C SER A 3 21.75 -23.38 10.21
N GLU A 4 22.58 -24.29 9.68
CA GLU A 4 23.40 -24.11 8.49
C GLU A 4 22.62 -24.21 7.17
N ASP A 5 21.37 -24.64 7.21
CA ASP A 5 20.51 -24.78 6.02
C ASP A 5 19.76 -23.48 5.64
N VAL A 6 19.65 -22.52 6.58
CA VAL A 6 19.16 -21.17 6.30
C VAL A 6 20.34 -20.24 5.98
N VAL A 7 20.38 -19.71 4.77
CA VAL A 7 21.52 -18.90 4.28
C VAL A 7 21.17 -17.40 4.28
N ILE A 8 21.75 -16.65 5.22
CA ILE A 8 21.57 -15.19 5.32
C ILE A 8 22.92 -14.47 5.32
N GLU A 9 23.43 -14.14 4.13
CA GLU A 9 24.77 -13.57 3.94
C GLU A 9 24.77 -12.05 3.72
N SER A 10 23.61 -11.45 3.46
CA SER A 10 23.47 -10.03 3.14
C SER A 10 22.18 -9.45 3.69
N ARG A 11 22.06 -8.11 3.70
CA ARG A 11 20.80 -7.44 4.08
C ARG A 11 19.61 -7.88 3.22
N ILE A 12 19.84 -8.13 1.93
CA ILE A 12 18.78 -8.57 1.01
C ILE A 12 18.32 -10.01 1.35
N HIS A 13 19.24 -10.90 1.75
CA HIS A 13 18.85 -12.19 2.30
C HIS A 13 18.05 -12.05 3.59
N LEU A 14 18.44 -11.13 4.48
CA LEU A 14 17.76 -10.90 5.74
C LEU A 14 16.33 -10.39 5.51
N PHE A 15 16.09 -9.55 4.49
CA PHE A 15 14.73 -9.17 4.09
C PHE A 15 13.89 -10.38 3.65
N GLY A 16 14.48 -11.32 2.90
CA GLY A 16 13.80 -12.56 2.53
C GLY A 16 13.40 -13.39 3.75
N ALA A 17 14.35 -13.64 4.65
CA ALA A 17 14.09 -14.42 5.88
C ALA A 17 13.06 -13.75 6.80
N LEU A 18 13.12 -12.43 6.97
CA LEU A 18 12.12 -11.70 7.75
C LEU A 18 10.74 -11.66 7.07
N SER A 19 10.69 -11.70 5.73
CA SER A 19 9.42 -11.80 5.00
C SER A 19 8.78 -13.17 5.23
N GLU A 20 9.57 -14.25 5.21
CA GLU A 20 9.10 -15.60 5.54
C GLU A 20 8.67 -15.71 7.00
N ALA A 21 9.42 -15.11 7.94
CA ALA A 21 9.04 -15.05 9.35
C ALA A 21 7.68 -14.33 9.53
N ALA A 22 7.50 -13.16 8.91
CA ALA A 22 6.23 -12.43 8.97
C ALA A 22 5.06 -13.26 8.42
N GLU A 23 5.29 -14.01 7.33
CA GLU A 23 4.27 -14.89 6.77
C GLU A 23 3.92 -16.05 7.71
N LEU A 24 4.89 -16.64 8.40
CA LEU A 24 4.65 -17.69 9.39
C LEU A 24 3.82 -17.16 10.56
N GLU A 25 4.22 -16.08 11.24
CA GLU A 25 3.45 -15.55 12.39
C GLU A 25 2.01 -15.22 11.98
N HIS A 26 1.85 -14.66 10.78
CA HIS A 26 0.54 -14.37 10.24
C HIS A 26 -0.27 -15.64 9.97
N ASN A 27 0.34 -16.68 9.39
CA ASN A 27 -0.32 -17.94 9.12
C ASN A 27 -0.72 -18.65 10.42
N LEU A 28 0.20 -18.78 11.39
CA LEU A 28 -0.02 -19.40 12.69
C LEU A 28 -1.20 -18.75 13.41
N MET A 29 -1.22 -17.41 13.49
CA MET A 29 -2.35 -16.66 14.02
C MET A 29 -3.67 -17.05 13.34
N CYS A 30 -3.70 -17.15 12.00
CA CYS A 30 -4.92 -17.53 11.29
C CYS A 30 -5.34 -18.97 11.60
N LEU A 31 -4.41 -19.92 11.72
CA LEU A 31 -4.70 -21.32 12.08
C LEU A 31 -5.34 -21.39 13.47
N TYR A 32 -4.76 -20.68 14.44
CA TYR A 32 -5.22 -20.65 15.82
C TYR A 32 -6.59 -19.99 15.94
N LEU A 33 -6.82 -18.87 15.24
CA LEU A 33 -8.13 -18.22 15.17
C LEU A 33 -9.18 -19.13 14.53
N TYR A 34 -8.84 -19.86 13.47
CA TYR A 34 -9.77 -20.77 12.82
C TYR A 34 -10.24 -21.89 13.76
N ALA A 35 -9.29 -22.53 14.45
CA ALA A 35 -9.61 -23.54 15.44
C ALA A 35 -10.40 -22.93 16.62
N LEU A 36 -10.00 -21.76 17.12
CA LEU A 36 -10.71 -21.02 18.16
C LEU A 36 -12.19 -20.78 17.79
N PHE A 37 -12.46 -20.31 16.58
CA PHE A 37 -13.83 -20.03 16.10
C PHE A 37 -14.69 -21.29 16.05
N SER A 38 -14.10 -22.45 15.80
CA SER A 38 -14.81 -23.72 15.75
C SER A 38 -15.24 -24.27 17.12
N LEU A 39 -14.69 -23.77 18.23
CA LEU A 39 -15.04 -24.24 19.57
C LEU A 39 -16.50 -23.94 19.93
N LYS A 40 -17.18 -24.92 20.54
CA LYS A 40 -18.58 -24.82 20.98
C LYS A 40 -18.75 -23.74 22.05
N ARG A 41 -19.96 -23.16 22.11
CA ARG A 41 -20.29 -21.98 22.94
C ARG A 41 -21.52 -22.18 23.83
N SER A 42 -22.23 -23.29 23.69
CA SER A 42 -23.46 -23.56 24.43
C SER A 42 -23.60 -25.04 24.76
N PRO A 43 -24.24 -25.41 25.90
CA PRO A 43 -24.55 -26.80 26.20
C PRO A 43 -25.49 -27.44 25.17
N SER A 44 -26.30 -26.63 24.48
CA SER A 44 -27.16 -27.05 23.37
C SER A 44 -26.38 -27.66 22.19
N GLU A 45 -25.07 -27.46 22.14
CA GLU A 45 -24.18 -28.03 21.12
C GLU A 45 -23.64 -29.43 21.51
N GLY A 46 -24.26 -30.06 22.52
CA GLY A 46 -23.95 -31.43 22.94
C GLY A 46 -22.71 -31.52 23.82
N VAL A 47 -22.53 -30.56 24.74
CA VAL A 47 -21.51 -30.56 25.80
C VAL A 47 -22.20 -30.21 27.13
N SER A 48 -21.70 -30.73 28.24
CA SER A 48 -22.16 -30.37 29.59
C SER A 48 -21.65 -28.97 30.00
N ASP A 49 -22.25 -28.39 31.04
CA ASP A 49 -21.81 -27.09 31.57
C ASP A 49 -20.33 -27.13 32.05
N LYS A 50 -19.91 -28.22 32.70
CA LYS A 50 -18.52 -28.43 33.15
C LYS A 50 -17.54 -28.50 31.97
N GLU A 51 -17.92 -29.22 30.92
CA GLU A 51 -17.12 -29.28 29.68
C GLU A 51 -17.06 -27.91 29.00
N LEU A 52 -18.17 -27.17 28.97
CA LEU A 52 -18.23 -25.83 28.39
C LEU A 52 -17.36 -24.83 29.16
N GLU A 53 -17.37 -24.85 30.50
CA GLU A 53 -16.45 -24.03 31.31
C GLU A 53 -14.98 -24.28 30.95
N THR A 54 -14.63 -25.54 30.68
CA THR A 54 -13.28 -25.92 30.26
C THR A 54 -12.97 -25.42 28.86
N ILE A 55 -13.90 -25.59 27.91
CA ILE A 55 -13.78 -25.04 26.55
C ILE A 55 -13.57 -23.51 26.61
N GLU A 56 -14.32 -22.79 27.45
CA GLU A 56 -14.17 -21.34 27.61
C GLU A 56 -12.80 -20.93 28.19
N ARG A 57 -12.22 -21.74 29.08
CA ARG A 57 -10.83 -21.54 29.53
C ARG A 57 -9.84 -21.72 28.37
N TRP A 58 -9.97 -22.80 27.60
CA TRP A 58 -9.10 -23.04 26.44
C TRP A 58 -9.20 -21.92 25.41
N ARG A 59 -10.42 -21.44 25.14
CA ARG A 59 -10.64 -20.29 24.24
C ARG A 59 -9.88 -19.05 24.66
N LYS A 60 -9.88 -18.72 25.96
CA LYS A 60 -9.12 -17.57 26.48
C LYS A 60 -7.61 -17.74 26.28
N VAL A 61 -7.10 -18.94 26.48
CA VAL A 61 -5.67 -19.26 26.28
C VAL A 61 -5.30 -19.16 24.81
N ILE A 62 -6.06 -19.80 23.91
CA ILE A 62 -5.81 -19.75 22.46
C ILE A 62 -5.91 -18.32 21.94
N LEU A 63 -6.90 -17.54 22.42
CA LEU A 63 -7.00 -16.12 22.08
C LEU A 63 -5.79 -15.32 22.56
N SER A 64 -5.27 -15.59 23.76
CA SER A 64 -4.04 -14.92 24.22
C SER A 64 -2.83 -15.24 23.34
N VAL A 65 -2.70 -16.49 22.87
CA VAL A 65 -1.66 -16.87 21.90
C VAL A 65 -1.83 -16.11 20.59
N CYS A 66 -3.07 -16.01 20.07
CA CYS A 66 -3.33 -15.24 18.85
C CYS A 66 -2.93 -13.75 19.01
N LEU A 67 -3.13 -13.16 20.18
CA LEU A 67 -2.71 -11.78 20.46
C LEU A 67 -1.18 -11.66 20.56
N GLU A 68 -0.50 -12.66 21.11
CA GLU A 68 0.96 -12.75 21.12
C GLU A 68 1.50 -12.84 19.68
N GLU A 69 0.88 -13.64 18.79
CA GLU A 69 1.26 -13.70 17.38
C GLU A 69 1.06 -12.38 16.61
N MET A 70 0.04 -11.58 16.96
CA MET A 70 -0.11 -10.23 16.41
C MET A 70 1.05 -9.32 16.81
N THR A 71 1.52 -9.46 18.05
CA THR A 71 2.72 -8.77 18.53
C THR A 71 3.95 -9.26 17.78
N HIS A 72 4.10 -10.58 17.57
CA HIS A 72 5.23 -11.15 16.84
C HIS A 72 5.32 -10.62 15.42
N LEU A 73 4.22 -10.68 14.66
CA LEU A 73 4.13 -10.13 13.31
C LEU A 73 4.53 -8.65 13.26
N SER A 74 4.09 -7.87 14.25
CA SER A 74 4.42 -6.44 14.33
C SER A 74 5.88 -6.19 14.74
N LEU A 75 6.47 -7.05 15.58
CA LEU A 75 7.90 -7.02 15.92
C LEU A 75 8.76 -7.36 14.70
N VAL A 76 8.37 -8.35 13.88
CA VAL A 76 9.03 -8.64 12.60
C VAL A 76 8.93 -7.44 11.66
N ALA A 77 7.77 -6.80 11.57
CA ALA A 77 7.59 -5.56 10.81
C ALA A 77 8.49 -4.42 11.34
N ASN A 78 8.65 -4.29 12.66
CA ASN A 78 9.59 -3.32 13.26
C ASN A 78 11.04 -3.65 12.93
N LEU A 79 11.45 -4.93 13.01
CA LEU A 79 12.78 -5.40 12.64
C LEU A 79 13.11 -5.03 11.19
N VAL A 80 12.24 -5.39 10.23
CA VAL A 80 12.42 -5.06 8.81
C VAL A 80 12.48 -3.54 8.59
N SER A 81 11.54 -2.80 9.19
CA SER A 81 11.48 -1.35 9.06
C SER A 81 12.75 -0.69 9.59
N SER A 82 13.29 -1.17 10.71
CA SER A 82 14.48 -0.61 11.37
C SER A 82 15.75 -0.67 10.50
N ILE A 83 15.85 -1.65 9.61
CA ILE A 83 17.01 -1.84 8.72
C ILE A 83 16.77 -1.34 7.29
N GLY A 84 15.73 -0.52 7.11
CA GLY A 84 15.39 0.15 5.85
C GLY A 84 14.55 -0.70 4.88
N GLY A 85 14.01 -1.82 5.34
CA GLY A 85 13.08 -2.65 4.57
C GLY A 85 11.64 -2.18 4.66
N THR A 86 10.76 -2.89 3.96
CA THR A 86 9.30 -2.70 3.95
C THR A 86 8.64 -3.93 4.58
N PRO A 87 7.83 -3.80 5.64
CA PRO A 87 7.09 -4.92 6.21
C PRO A 87 6.27 -5.71 5.19
N ASN A 88 6.24 -7.04 5.35
CA ASN A 88 5.46 -7.94 4.51
C ASN A 88 4.23 -8.44 5.28
N PHE A 89 3.04 -8.10 4.78
CA PHE A 89 1.76 -8.63 5.30
C PHE A 89 1.08 -9.56 4.29
N MET A 90 1.69 -9.77 3.12
CA MET A 90 1.21 -10.73 2.12
C MET A 90 1.64 -12.13 2.50
N ARG A 91 0.82 -13.14 2.18
CA ARG A 91 1.10 -14.56 2.39
C ARG A 91 0.34 -15.40 1.34
N PRO A 92 0.69 -16.68 1.10
CA PRO A 92 -0.10 -17.56 0.23
C PRO A 92 -1.46 -17.93 0.86
N ASN A 93 -2.50 -18.11 0.04
CA ASN A 93 -3.80 -18.58 0.55
C ASN A 93 -3.73 -20.03 1.05
N PHE A 94 -4.56 -20.35 2.04
CA PHE A 94 -4.70 -21.71 2.54
C PHE A 94 -5.50 -22.63 1.57
N PRO A 95 -5.20 -23.95 1.56
CA PRO A 95 -4.04 -24.57 2.18
C PRO A 95 -2.77 -24.16 1.42
N VAL A 96 -1.69 -23.91 2.14
CA VAL A 96 -0.42 -23.50 1.51
C VAL A 96 0.21 -24.70 0.81
N ALA A 97 0.72 -24.48 -0.40
CA ALA A 97 1.38 -25.54 -1.16
C ALA A 97 2.67 -26.02 -0.48
N ALA A 98 2.90 -27.34 -0.49
CA ALA A 98 4.13 -27.93 0.03
C ALA A 98 5.36 -27.34 -0.68
N GLY A 99 6.42 -27.09 0.09
CA GLY A 99 7.66 -26.50 -0.39
C GLY A 99 7.66 -24.97 -0.48
N TYR A 100 6.54 -24.30 -0.21
CA TYR A 100 6.54 -22.87 0.06
C TYR A 100 7.26 -22.58 1.40
N TYR A 101 6.91 -23.33 2.45
CA TYR A 101 7.65 -23.48 3.70
C TYR A 101 8.38 -24.84 3.73
N PRO A 102 9.21 -25.19 4.74
CA PRO A 102 9.73 -26.54 4.87
C PRO A 102 8.56 -27.53 4.83
N SER A 103 8.69 -28.62 4.07
CA SER A 103 7.57 -29.55 3.80
C SER A 103 6.89 -30.09 5.05
N GLY A 104 7.64 -30.24 6.15
CA GLY A 104 7.14 -30.65 7.45
C GLY A 104 6.26 -29.62 8.18
N LEU A 105 6.26 -28.35 7.77
CA LEU A 105 5.39 -27.31 8.34
C LEU A 105 4.12 -27.18 7.50
N VAL A 106 3.18 -28.09 7.72
CA VAL A 106 1.87 -28.05 7.07
C VAL A 106 1.08 -26.83 7.54
N GLN A 107 0.46 -26.09 6.61
CA GLN A 107 -0.26 -24.84 6.90
C GLN A 107 -1.67 -24.92 6.31
N GLU A 108 -2.62 -25.38 7.13
CA GLU A 108 -4.00 -25.67 6.73
C GLU A 108 -5.02 -25.26 7.79
N LEU A 109 -6.17 -24.75 7.33
CA LEU A 109 -7.27 -24.37 8.20
C LEU A 109 -8.08 -25.61 8.61
N ALA A 110 -8.06 -25.95 9.89
CA ALA A 110 -8.77 -27.11 10.45
C ALA A 110 -9.51 -26.76 11.75
N PRO A 111 -10.71 -27.34 11.99
CA PRO A 111 -11.42 -27.15 13.25
C PRO A 111 -10.62 -27.67 14.44
N PHE A 112 -10.97 -27.23 15.65
CA PHE A 112 -10.35 -27.68 16.88
C PHE A 112 -10.68 -29.14 17.17
N THR A 113 -9.65 -29.97 17.11
CA THR A 113 -9.66 -31.42 17.40
C THR A 113 -8.37 -31.78 18.13
N MET A 114 -8.25 -33.01 18.63
CA MET A 114 -6.99 -33.47 19.23
C MET A 114 -5.83 -33.40 18.22
N GLU A 115 -6.06 -33.79 16.97
CA GLU A 115 -5.02 -33.74 15.92
C GLU A 115 -4.60 -32.29 15.59
N THR A 116 -5.54 -31.36 15.57
CA THR A 116 -5.24 -29.93 15.38
C THR A 116 -4.42 -29.37 16.54
N LEU A 117 -4.71 -29.81 17.76
CA LEU A 117 -3.95 -29.41 18.94
C LEU A 117 -2.54 -30.02 18.96
N ASP A 118 -2.40 -31.29 18.57
CA ASP A 118 -1.10 -31.93 18.34
C ASP A 118 -0.29 -31.14 17.30
N HIS A 119 -0.94 -30.67 16.24
CA HIS A 119 -0.31 -29.83 15.23
C HIS A 119 0.16 -28.48 15.78
N PHE A 120 -0.64 -27.82 16.63
CA PHE A 120 -0.19 -26.58 17.28
C PHE A 120 1.02 -26.80 18.19
N ILE A 121 1.02 -27.89 18.96
CA ILE A 121 2.17 -28.30 19.77
C ILE A 121 3.38 -28.59 18.89
N TYR A 122 3.19 -29.21 17.72
CA TYR A 122 4.26 -29.46 16.77
C TYR A 122 4.84 -28.15 16.22
N LEU A 123 4.01 -27.20 15.78
CA LEU A 123 4.47 -25.93 15.21
C LEU A 123 5.27 -25.09 16.21
N GLU A 124 4.82 -25.05 17.48
CA GLU A 124 5.43 -24.25 18.56
C GLU A 124 6.56 -24.98 19.30
N ARG A 125 6.94 -26.19 18.85
CA ARG A 125 7.91 -26.99 19.61
C ARG A 125 9.29 -26.32 19.70
N PRO A 126 9.97 -26.42 20.86
CA PRO A 126 11.35 -25.98 20.98
C PRO A 126 12.31 -26.74 20.06
N GLN A 127 13.42 -26.11 19.68
CA GLN A 127 14.43 -26.66 18.75
C GLN A 127 14.91 -28.08 19.10
N ASN A 128 15.00 -28.39 20.39
CA ASN A 128 15.52 -29.67 20.89
C ASN A 128 14.42 -30.65 21.30
N TYR A 129 13.17 -30.38 20.96
CA TYR A 129 12.03 -31.17 21.36
C TYR A 129 11.40 -31.83 20.13
N GLU A 130 11.43 -33.16 20.09
CA GLU A 130 10.80 -33.93 19.03
C GLU A 130 9.41 -34.35 19.50
N VAL A 131 8.39 -33.90 18.78
CA VAL A 131 6.98 -34.29 18.95
C VAL A 131 6.44 -34.74 17.62
N ASN A 132 5.49 -35.67 17.65
CA ASN A 132 4.77 -36.05 16.45
C ASN A 132 3.75 -34.98 16.12
N ASP A 133 3.59 -34.69 14.83
CA ASP A 133 2.51 -33.87 14.32
C ASP A 133 1.17 -34.63 14.40
N GLY A 134 0.05 -33.91 14.31
CA GLY A 134 -1.29 -34.48 14.20
C GLY A 134 -1.42 -35.37 12.96
N GLN A 135 -2.13 -36.49 13.08
CA GLN A 135 -2.18 -37.51 12.03
C GLN A 135 -2.72 -36.98 10.68
N SER A 136 -3.65 -36.02 10.70
CA SER A 136 -4.17 -35.39 9.49
C SER A 136 -3.30 -34.26 8.91
N PHE A 137 -2.15 -33.94 9.51
CA PHE A 137 -1.22 -32.90 9.05
C PHE A 137 0.03 -33.52 8.40
N THR A 138 -0.18 -34.50 7.52
CA THR A 138 0.92 -35.14 6.80
C THR A 138 1.33 -34.30 5.58
N PRO A 139 2.64 -34.07 5.36
CA PRO A 139 3.11 -33.40 4.15
C PRO A 139 2.63 -34.12 2.89
N SER A 140 2.04 -33.36 1.96
CA SER A 140 1.55 -33.93 0.68
C SER A 140 2.68 -34.33 -0.27
N VAL A 141 3.85 -33.71 -0.12
CA VAL A 141 5.07 -33.97 -0.91
C VAL A 141 6.29 -33.84 0.00
N ASP A 142 7.22 -34.78 -0.10
CA ASP A 142 8.54 -34.65 0.49
C ASP A 142 9.43 -33.78 -0.43
N TYR A 143 9.68 -32.55 0.00
CA TYR A 143 10.47 -31.56 -0.75
C TYR A 143 11.38 -30.80 0.19
N HIS A 144 12.65 -30.65 -0.21
CA HIS A 144 13.67 -29.96 0.56
C HIS A 144 14.17 -28.70 -0.13
N ARG A 145 14.15 -27.57 0.58
CA ARG A 145 14.66 -26.29 0.09
C ARG A 145 16.15 -26.17 0.41
N ARG A 146 16.98 -26.11 -0.63
CA ARG A 146 18.45 -26.04 -0.52
C ARG A 146 18.98 -24.76 -1.14
N PRO A 147 19.12 -23.67 -0.35
CA PRO A 147 19.55 -22.40 -0.88
C PRO A 147 21.06 -22.45 -1.17
N PRO A 148 21.50 -22.00 -2.35
CA PRO A 148 22.92 -21.95 -2.69
C PRO A 148 23.65 -20.83 -1.94
N ARG A 149 24.78 -21.15 -1.30
CA ARG A 149 25.67 -20.16 -0.65
C ARG A 149 26.41 -19.29 -1.67
N GLY A 150 26.77 -18.07 -1.28
CA GLY A 150 27.51 -17.12 -2.11
C GLY A 150 26.73 -16.58 -3.31
N ARG A 151 25.40 -16.76 -3.36
CA ARG A 151 24.54 -16.20 -4.41
C ARG A 151 23.95 -14.88 -3.93
N LEU A 152 23.70 -13.98 -4.87
CA LEU A 152 23.13 -12.66 -4.57
C LEU A 152 21.61 -12.69 -4.38
N MET A 153 20.94 -13.63 -5.05
CA MET A 153 19.49 -13.78 -5.01
C MET A 153 19.09 -14.54 -3.74
N PRO A 154 18.22 -13.99 -2.89
CA PRO A 154 17.70 -14.72 -1.74
C PRO A 154 16.95 -15.97 -2.16
N ASN A 155 17.24 -17.06 -1.45
CA ASN A 155 16.51 -18.31 -1.56
C ASN A 155 16.24 -18.80 -0.14
N SER A 156 15.01 -19.22 0.11
CA SER A 156 14.63 -19.83 1.38
C SER A 156 15.24 -21.21 1.52
N GLY A 157 15.67 -21.54 2.74
CA GLY A 157 16.15 -22.87 3.09
C GLY A 157 15.31 -23.52 4.16
N ASP A 158 15.47 -24.83 4.32
CA ASP A 158 14.74 -25.58 5.32
C ASP A 158 15.24 -25.27 6.73
N TYR A 159 14.32 -25.38 7.68
CA TYR A 159 14.53 -25.31 9.11
C TYR A 159 13.53 -26.27 9.78
N LYS A 160 13.84 -26.76 10.99
CA LYS A 160 12.98 -27.74 11.65
C LYS A 160 11.88 -27.07 12.45
N THR A 161 12.21 -26.01 13.18
CA THR A 161 11.27 -25.26 14.03
C THR A 161 11.29 -23.77 13.69
N VAL A 162 10.25 -23.04 14.09
CA VAL A 162 10.21 -21.57 13.96
C VAL A 162 11.40 -20.92 14.70
N GLY A 163 11.85 -21.53 15.80
CA GLY A 163 13.05 -21.13 16.53
C GLY A 163 14.34 -21.17 15.71
N ASP A 164 14.52 -22.19 14.87
CA ASP A 164 15.69 -22.29 13.97
C ASP A 164 15.76 -21.11 12.99
N LEU A 165 14.61 -20.71 12.44
CA LEU A 165 14.51 -19.55 11.55
C LEU A 165 14.91 -18.27 12.29
N TYR A 166 14.40 -18.05 13.50
CA TYR A 166 14.74 -16.87 14.30
C TYR A 166 16.18 -16.85 14.78
N GLU A 167 16.77 -18.01 15.10
CA GLU A 167 18.19 -18.09 15.43
C GLU A 167 19.07 -17.74 14.23
N ALA A 168 18.70 -18.16 13.01
CA ALA A 168 19.38 -17.72 11.79
C ALA A 168 19.25 -16.20 11.59
N ILE A 169 18.06 -15.63 11.77
CA ILE A 169 17.80 -14.18 11.69
C ILE A 169 18.63 -13.43 12.75
N ARG A 170 18.67 -13.92 13.99
CA ARG A 170 19.46 -13.36 15.10
C ARG A 170 20.94 -13.29 14.75
N ASN A 171 21.50 -14.41 14.27
CA ASN A 171 22.89 -14.49 13.87
C ASN A 171 23.20 -13.56 12.69
N ALA A 172 22.26 -13.40 11.74
CA ALA A 172 22.40 -12.46 10.64
C ALA A 172 22.45 -11.00 11.10
N PHE A 173 21.60 -10.58 12.06
CA PHE A 173 21.69 -9.24 12.65
C PHE A 173 23.04 -8.99 13.30
N ILE A 174 23.57 -9.94 14.07
CA ILE A 174 24.89 -9.85 14.72
C ILE A 174 25.99 -9.70 13.66
N HIS A 175 25.97 -10.58 12.65
CA HIS A 175 26.97 -10.60 11.59
C HIS A 175 26.95 -9.33 10.72
N LEU A 176 25.77 -8.88 10.30
CA LEU A 176 25.62 -7.66 9.50
C LEU A 176 25.97 -6.40 10.30
N CYS A 177 25.68 -6.36 11.60
CA CYS A 177 26.15 -5.27 12.46
C CYS A 177 27.68 -5.20 12.50
N HIS A 178 28.34 -6.36 12.63
CA HIS A 178 29.80 -6.43 12.63
C HIS A 178 30.39 -5.94 11.31
N ASN A 179 29.79 -6.30 10.17
CA ASN A 179 30.36 -6.02 8.85
C ASN A 179 30.02 -4.62 8.31
N LEU A 180 28.78 -4.14 8.50
CA LEU A 180 28.31 -2.86 7.98
C LEU A 180 28.45 -1.72 9.00
N GLY A 181 28.53 -2.06 10.28
CA GLY A 181 28.36 -1.12 11.36
C GLY A 181 26.88 -0.84 11.66
N GLU A 182 26.59 -0.64 12.95
CA GLU A 182 25.23 -0.53 13.48
C GLU A 182 24.45 0.65 12.85
N LYS A 183 25.08 1.82 12.74
CA LYS A 183 24.46 3.00 12.11
C LYS A 183 24.07 2.76 10.64
N GLN A 184 24.86 1.98 9.91
CA GLN A 184 24.56 1.68 8.51
C GLN A 184 23.47 0.63 8.38
N LEU A 185 23.45 -0.38 9.27
CA LEU A 185 22.41 -1.39 9.28
C LEU A 185 21.05 -0.79 9.66
N PHE A 186 20.98 -0.08 10.80
CA PHE A 186 19.76 0.52 11.33
C PHE A 186 19.47 1.90 10.72
N CYS A 187 19.22 1.93 9.41
CA CYS A 187 18.96 3.14 8.64
C CYS A 187 17.47 3.45 8.42
N GLY A 188 16.58 2.67 9.05
CA GLY A 188 15.13 2.79 8.90
C GLY A 188 14.51 4.00 9.59
N ASN A 189 13.36 4.46 9.08
CA ASN A 189 12.57 5.48 9.74
C ASN A 189 11.85 4.89 10.96
N ARG A 190 12.14 5.44 12.16
CA ARG A 190 11.59 4.98 13.44
C ARG A 190 10.10 5.28 13.59
N ASP A 191 9.61 6.33 12.95
CA ASP A 191 8.20 6.75 13.07
C ASP A 191 7.23 5.76 12.41
N ARG A 192 7.76 4.89 11.54
CA ARG A 192 7.03 3.81 10.86
C ARG A 192 6.73 2.61 11.75
N GLN A 193 7.43 2.47 12.88
CA GLN A 193 7.26 1.30 13.76
C GLN A 193 6.04 1.45 14.64
N ILE A 194 5.37 0.34 14.96
CA ILE A 194 4.38 0.30 16.03
C ILE A 194 5.13 0.16 17.35
N THR A 195 4.87 1.07 18.28
CA THR A 195 5.56 1.14 19.58
C THR A 195 4.58 0.80 20.71
N PRO A 196 5.06 0.59 21.95
CA PRO A 196 4.18 0.42 23.12
C PRO A 196 3.20 1.57 23.37
N ALA A 197 3.47 2.76 22.82
CA ALA A 197 2.55 3.90 22.92
C ALA A 197 1.39 3.83 21.92
N ASP A 198 1.52 3.00 20.88
CA ASP A 198 0.56 2.91 19.78
C ASP A 198 -0.46 1.78 19.97
N SER A 199 -0.15 0.76 20.77
CA SER A 199 -1.01 -0.40 20.99
C SER A 199 -0.97 -0.89 22.44
N PRO A 200 -2.11 -1.29 23.02
CA PRO A 200 -2.18 -1.82 24.38
C PRO A 200 -1.66 -3.26 24.51
N LEU A 201 -1.36 -3.96 23.40
CA LEU A 201 -0.85 -5.33 23.50
C LEU A 201 0.55 -5.33 24.16
N PRO A 202 0.83 -6.29 25.05
CA PRO A 202 2.14 -6.40 25.67
C PRO A 202 3.21 -6.85 24.66
N GLY A 203 4.47 -6.60 24.97
CA GLY A 203 5.62 -7.15 24.22
C GLY A 203 6.15 -6.28 23.08
N PHE A 204 5.50 -5.15 22.75
CA PHE A 204 6.03 -4.24 21.73
C PHE A 204 7.41 -3.67 22.10
N ILE A 205 8.31 -3.65 21.12
CA ILE A 205 9.66 -3.11 21.24
C ILE A 205 9.94 -2.24 20.03
N SER A 206 10.36 -0.99 20.28
CA SER A 206 10.88 -0.09 19.25
C SER A 206 12.32 -0.47 18.92
N VAL A 207 12.57 -0.92 17.69
CA VAL A 207 13.88 -1.40 17.24
C VAL A 207 14.67 -0.28 16.60
N HIS A 208 15.81 0.07 17.16
CA HIS A 208 16.62 1.21 16.69
C HIS A 208 18.12 0.92 16.64
N ASP A 209 18.53 -0.23 17.17
CA ASP A 209 19.90 -0.66 17.30
C ASP A 209 19.95 -2.19 17.45
N LYS A 210 21.15 -2.75 17.53
CA LYS A 210 21.37 -4.20 17.63
C LYS A 210 20.74 -4.75 18.91
N ALA A 211 20.88 -4.06 20.03
CA ALA A 211 20.38 -4.53 21.32
C ALA A 211 18.85 -4.66 21.32
N SER A 212 18.14 -3.64 20.84
CA SER A 212 16.68 -3.64 20.69
C SER A 212 16.20 -4.66 19.65
N ALA A 213 16.94 -4.88 18.55
CA ALA A 213 16.62 -5.93 17.58
C ALA A 213 16.72 -7.33 18.19
N LEU A 214 17.81 -7.61 18.91
CA LEU A 214 17.99 -8.90 19.58
C LEU A 214 16.93 -9.13 20.66
N LYS A 215 16.55 -8.09 21.40
CA LYS A 215 15.47 -8.16 22.39
C LYS A 215 14.10 -8.46 21.74
N ALA A 216 13.82 -7.88 20.57
CA ALA A 216 12.60 -8.17 19.83
C ALA A 216 12.55 -9.64 19.38
N ILE A 217 13.65 -10.15 18.83
CA ILE A 217 13.77 -11.56 18.44
C ILE A 217 13.63 -12.49 19.65
N GLU A 218 14.31 -12.17 20.76
CA GLU A 218 14.22 -12.93 22.01
C GLU A 218 12.78 -12.96 22.56
N THR A 219 12.04 -11.86 22.44
CA THR A 219 10.63 -11.80 22.86
C THR A 219 9.78 -12.76 22.05
N ILE A 220 9.91 -12.74 20.71
CA ILE A 220 9.20 -13.65 19.81
C ILE A 220 9.53 -15.11 20.16
N VAL A 221 10.83 -15.42 20.27
CA VAL A 221 11.31 -16.78 20.56
C VAL A 221 10.86 -17.25 21.94
N THR A 222 10.82 -16.38 22.94
CA THR A 222 10.41 -16.76 24.31
C THR A 222 8.91 -17.02 24.41
N GLN A 223 8.10 -16.27 23.67
CA GLN A 223 6.65 -16.42 23.66
C GLN A 223 6.21 -17.62 22.80
N GLY A 224 6.74 -17.77 21.57
CA GLY A 224 6.48 -18.90 20.66
C GLY A 224 7.27 -20.19 20.95
N GLU A 225 8.30 -20.13 21.80
CA GLU A 225 9.18 -21.22 22.32
C GLU A 225 10.34 -21.75 21.46
N GLY A 226 10.97 -20.91 20.65
CA GLY A 226 12.03 -21.32 19.73
C GLY A 226 13.41 -21.73 20.30
N ALA A 227 13.62 -22.04 21.60
CA ALA A 227 14.96 -22.48 22.10
C ALA A 227 14.94 -23.45 23.30
N THR A 228 14.09 -23.23 24.31
CA THR A 228 13.95 -24.09 25.51
C THR A 228 12.51 -24.04 26.02
N THR A 229 12.03 -25.09 26.68
CA THR A 229 10.71 -25.11 27.31
C THR A 229 10.63 -24.06 28.42
N ILE A 230 9.72 -23.09 28.29
CA ILE A 230 9.49 -22.04 29.28
C ILE A 230 8.07 -22.20 29.82
N GLU A 231 7.84 -21.81 31.07
CA GLU A 231 6.50 -21.81 31.63
C GLU A 231 5.66 -20.71 30.95
N ASN A 232 4.43 -21.05 30.58
CA ASN A 232 3.41 -20.14 30.06
C ASN A 232 3.64 -19.60 28.64
N SER A 233 4.50 -20.23 27.86
CA SER A 233 4.70 -19.95 26.44
C SER A 233 3.79 -20.84 25.57
N HIS A 234 3.80 -20.68 24.24
CA HIS A 234 2.76 -21.24 23.38
C HIS A 234 2.68 -22.77 23.44
N PHE A 235 3.82 -23.46 23.35
CA PHE A 235 3.90 -24.92 23.44
C PHE A 235 3.43 -25.45 24.81
N ASP A 236 3.80 -24.80 25.92
CA ASP A 236 3.30 -25.15 27.27
C ASP A 236 1.79 -24.92 27.40
N LYS A 237 1.29 -23.78 26.91
CA LYS A 237 -0.15 -23.46 26.89
C LYS A 237 -0.95 -24.52 26.12
N PHE A 238 -0.52 -24.89 24.91
CA PHE A 238 -1.19 -25.93 24.13
C PHE A 238 -1.05 -27.32 24.76
N SER A 239 0.12 -27.64 25.33
CA SER A 239 0.35 -28.91 26.05
C SER A 239 -0.56 -29.06 27.26
N LYS A 240 -0.80 -27.98 28.01
CA LYS A 240 -1.77 -27.95 29.13
C LYS A 240 -3.20 -28.17 28.66
N ILE A 241 -3.60 -27.54 27.56
CA ILE A 241 -4.92 -27.80 26.93
C ILE A 241 -5.03 -29.28 26.54
N LYS A 242 -3.98 -29.87 25.96
CA LYS A 242 -3.97 -31.27 25.55
C LYS A 242 -4.16 -32.21 26.74
N ALA A 243 -3.42 -31.99 27.83
CA ALA A 243 -3.55 -32.79 29.04
C ALA A 243 -4.98 -32.74 29.63
N GLU A 244 -5.60 -31.56 29.66
CA GLU A 244 -7.00 -31.43 30.08
C GLU A 244 -7.97 -32.12 29.11
N TYR A 245 -7.72 -32.04 27.80
CA TYR A 245 -8.56 -32.70 26.79
C TYR A 245 -8.47 -34.22 26.89
N GLU A 246 -7.28 -34.79 27.05
CA GLU A 246 -7.10 -36.23 27.29
C GLU A 246 -7.83 -36.70 28.55
N GLN A 247 -7.85 -35.89 29.61
CA GLN A 247 -8.59 -36.19 30.83
C GLN A 247 -10.11 -36.19 30.59
N LEU A 248 -10.63 -35.19 29.87
CA LEU A 248 -12.05 -35.15 29.50
C LEU A 248 -12.46 -36.32 28.60
N LEU A 249 -11.59 -36.78 27.70
CA LEU A 249 -11.86 -37.95 26.86
C LEU A 249 -11.91 -39.26 27.66
N LYS A 250 -11.15 -39.37 28.76
CA LYS A 250 -11.27 -40.50 29.70
C LYS A 250 -12.61 -40.49 30.44
N GLU A 251 -13.11 -39.30 30.79
CA GLU A 251 -14.41 -39.10 31.45
C GLU A 251 -15.59 -39.31 30.47
N ASN A 252 -15.45 -38.80 29.24
CA ASN A 252 -16.45 -38.86 28.18
C ASN A 252 -15.77 -39.15 26.82
N PRO A 253 -15.72 -40.41 26.38
CA PRO A 253 -15.10 -40.78 25.10
C PRO A 253 -15.75 -40.14 23.86
N ASN A 254 -16.98 -39.62 23.99
CA ASN A 254 -17.70 -38.95 22.91
C ASN A 254 -17.52 -37.42 22.94
N PHE A 255 -16.71 -36.88 23.85
CA PHE A 255 -16.50 -35.44 24.00
C PHE A 255 -15.88 -34.83 22.73
N LYS A 256 -16.59 -33.87 22.16
CA LYS A 256 -16.18 -33.12 20.95
C LYS A 256 -16.26 -31.62 21.25
N PRO A 257 -15.13 -30.96 21.54
CA PRO A 257 -15.11 -29.53 21.88
C PRO A 257 -15.32 -28.61 20.67
N GLY A 258 -14.90 -29.04 19.48
CA GLY A 258 -15.10 -28.32 18.22
C GLY A 258 -16.40 -28.71 17.50
N ARG A 259 -16.95 -27.77 16.73
CA ARG A 259 -17.98 -28.01 15.71
C ARG A 259 -17.37 -28.70 14.50
N ASN A 260 -18.20 -29.38 13.71
CA ASN A 260 -17.80 -29.98 12.44
C ASN A 260 -17.67 -28.91 11.35
N VAL A 261 -16.62 -28.09 11.43
CA VAL A 261 -16.34 -27.01 10.48
C VAL A 261 -15.51 -27.56 9.32
N ALA A 262 -15.78 -27.07 8.11
CA ALA A 262 -15.04 -27.36 6.89
C ALA A 262 -13.51 -27.28 7.10
N ARG A 263 -12.75 -28.20 6.52
CA ARG A 263 -11.29 -28.05 6.40
C ARG A 263 -10.98 -27.25 5.13
N ASN A 264 -10.10 -26.27 5.22
CA ASN A 264 -9.72 -25.40 4.10
C ASN A 264 -10.92 -24.88 3.27
N PRO A 265 -11.82 -24.10 3.88
CA PRO A 265 -12.95 -23.53 3.15
C PRO A 265 -12.48 -22.53 2.09
N VAL A 266 -13.12 -22.53 0.92
CA VAL A 266 -12.80 -21.63 -0.20
C VAL A 266 -14.06 -20.97 -0.76
N MET A 267 -13.91 -19.72 -1.22
CA MET A 267 -15.01 -18.90 -1.77
C MET A 267 -15.40 -19.23 -3.20
N ARG A 268 -14.48 -19.85 -3.96
CA ARG A 268 -14.66 -20.15 -5.39
C ARG A 268 -14.39 -21.63 -5.59
N GLU A 269 -15.02 -22.20 -6.61
CA GLU A 269 -14.78 -23.59 -6.97
C GLU A 269 -13.28 -23.81 -7.20
N PRO A 270 -12.62 -24.68 -6.42
CA PRO A 270 -11.20 -24.91 -6.58
C PRO A 270 -10.94 -25.82 -7.78
N ILE A 271 -9.85 -25.56 -8.50
CA ILE A 271 -9.40 -26.45 -9.58
C ILE A 271 -8.98 -27.82 -9.00
N ILE A 272 -8.28 -27.80 -7.87
CA ILE A 272 -7.87 -28.98 -7.10
C ILE A 272 -8.86 -29.13 -5.93
N LYS A 273 -9.76 -30.12 -6.03
CA LYS A 273 -10.87 -30.29 -5.07
C LYS A 273 -10.42 -30.97 -3.78
N GLU A 274 -9.32 -31.70 -3.83
CA GLU A 274 -8.76 -32.43 -2.70
C GLU A 274 -8.43 -31.48 -1.55
N ASN A 275 -8.83 -31.88 -0.33
CA ASN A 275 -8.58 -31.18 0.92
C ASN A 275 -9.06 -29.71 0.93
N ARG A 276 -10.15 -29.40 0.20
CA ARG A 276 -10.81 -28.09 0.19
C ARG A 276 -12.32 -28.24 0.19
N VAL A 277 -13.02 -27.33 0.86
CA VAL A 277 -14.49 -27.28 0.83
C VAL A 277 -14.91 -25.99 0.15
N TRP A 278 -15.54 -26.10 -1.02
CA TRP A 278 -16.17 -24.95 -1.64
C TRP A 278 -17.46 -24.59 -0.89
N VAL A 279 -17.47 -23.42 -0.27
CA VAL A 279 -18.64 -22.92 0.44
C VAL A 279 -19.63 -22.38 -0.59
N THR A 280 -20.74 -23.10 -0.77
CA THR A 280 -21.80 -22.78 -1.75
C THR A 280 -23.10 -22.35 -1.10
N HIS A 281 -23.28 -22.59 0.21
CA HIS A 281 -24.48 -22.13 0.92
C HIS A 281 -24.58 -20.60 0.81
N PRO A 282 -25.68 -20.04 0.28
CA PRO A 282 -25.75 -18.62 -0.10
C PRO A 282 -25.35 -17.67 1.02
N LEU A 283 -25.88 -17.90 2.22
CA LEU A 283 -25.57 -17.08 3.38
C LEU A 283 -24.10 -17.21 3.82
N SER A 284 -23.55 -18.42 3.80
CA SER A 284 -22.17 -18.67 4.24
C SER A 284 -21.19 -18.03 3.27
N ALA A 285 -21.51 -17.99 1.98
CA ALA A 285 -20.73 -17.29 0.98
C ALA A 285 -20.71 -15.76 1.24
N GLU A 286 -21.85 -15.13 1.55
CA GLU A 286 -21.92 -13.70 1.87
C GLU A 286 -21.14 -13.36 3.16
N TYR A 287 -21.32 -14.15 4.22
CA TYR A 287 -20.59 -13.97 5.47
C TYR A 287 -19.08 -14.16 5.31
N MET A 288 -18.66 -15.14 4.51
CA MET A 288 -17.25 -15.40 4.25
C MET A 288 -16.62 -14.29 3.42
N ASP A 289 -17.33 -13.73 2.43
CA ASP A 289 -16.87 -12.55 1.70
C ASP A 289 -16.72 -11.35 2.63
N LEU A 290 -17.70 -11.10 3.51
CA LEU A 290 -17.65 -10.03 4.48
C LEU A 290 -16.48 -10.19 5.46
N ALA A 291 -16.26 -11.38 6.01
CA ALA A 291 -15.13 -11.67 6.90
C ALA A 291 -13.79 -11.41 6.19
N ASN A 292 -13.63 -11.89 4.95
CA ASN A 292 -12.44 -11.66 4.14
C ASN A 292 -12.27 -10.17 3.77
N ALA A 293 -13.37 -9.44 3.57
CA ALA A 293 -13.35 -8.01 3.29
C ALA A 293 -12.83 -7.21 4.50
N PHE A 294 -13.27 -7.54 5.71
CA PHE A 294 -12.74 -6.94 6.94
C PHE A 294 -11.28 -7.27 7.15
N TYR A 295 -10.89 -8.53 6.97
CA TYR A 295 -9.51 -8.97 7.06
C TYR A 295 -8.59 -8.22 6.09
N GLY A 296 -8.96 -8.14 4.80
CA GLY A 296 -8.21 -7.38 3.81
C GLY A 296 -8.14 -5.87 4.10
N ALA A 297 -9.22 -5.28 4.65
CA ALA A 297 -9.25 -3.87 5.04
C ALA A 297 -8.35 -3.59 6.26
N MET A 298 -8.37 -4.47 7.26
CA MET A 298 -7.48 -4.42 8.43
C MET A 298 -6.00 -4.49 8.01
N LEU A 299 -5.63 -5.45 7.17
CA LEU A 299 -4.24 -5.56 6.68
C LEU A 299 -3.81 -4.32 5.87
N ARG A 300 -4.74 -3.70 5.11
CA ARG A 300 -4.46 -2.44 4.42
C ARG A 300 -4.12 -1.33 5.42
N MET A 301 -4.88 -1.23 6.50
CA MET A 301 -4.65 -0.22 7.54
C MET A 301 -3.28 -0.39 8.20
N LEU A 302 -2.91 -1.62 8.55
CA LEU A 302 -1.57 -1.92 9.07
C LEU A 302 -0.49 -1.52 8.06
N THR A 303 -0.70 -1.83 6.78
CA THR A 303 0.25 -1.42 5.72
C THR A 303 0.37 0.11 5.63
N GLN A 304 -0.73 0.84 5.77
CA GLN A 304 -0.73 2.31 5.76
C GLN A 304 -0.03 2.93 6.99
N VAL A 305 -0.05 2.25 8.14
CA VAL A 305 0.68 2.67 9.34
C VAL A 305 2.18 2.54 9.13
N TYR A 306 2.63 1.41 8.55
CA TYR A 306 4.07 1.16 8.37
C TYR A 306 4.68 1.89 7.19
N LEU A 307 3.97 2.06 6.06
CA LEU A 307 4.61 2.43 4.79
C LEU A 307 4.45 3.90 4.39
N VAL A 308 3.47 4.61 4.93
CA VAL A 308 3.20 6.00 4.56
C VAL A 308 4.02 6.95 5.43
N GLU A 309 4.80 7.84 4.79
CA GLU A 309 5.65 8.84 5.47
C GLU A 309 4.86 10.05 5.97
N ASP A 310 5.46 10.80 6.90
CA ASP A 310 4.94 12.03 7.50
C ASP A 310 3.51 11.88 8.07
N ARG A 311 3.17 10.70 8.60
CA ARG A 311 1.89 10.43 9.25
C ARG A 311 1.94 11.02 10.66
N ASP A 312 0.93 11.81 11.03
CA ASP A 312 0.88 12.34 12.39
C ASP A 312 0.42 11.27 13.39
N ARG A 313 0.73 11.48 14.69
CA ARG A 313 0.43 10.50 15.74
C ARG A 313 -1.06 10.22 15.89
N VAL A 314 -1.92 11.20 15.64
CA VAL A 314 -3.37 11.02 15.76
C VAL A 314 -3.90 10.20 14.58
N GLU A 315 -3.45 10.50 13.36
CA GLU A 315 -3.78 9.68 12.19
C GLU A 315 -3.34 8.23 12.39
N LYS A 316 -2.12 8.02 12.87
CA LYS A 316 -1.59 6.68 13.16
C LYS A 316 -2.44 5.95 14.20
N HIS A 317 -2.75 6.60 15.32
CA HIS A 317 -3.56 6.03 16.38
C HIS A 317 -4.98 5.67 15.90
N GLU A 318 -5.64 6.57 15.17
CA GLU A 318 -6.99 6.31 14.64
C GLU A 318 -7.00 5.17 13.61
N ILE A 319 -6.00 5.08 12.73
CA ILE A 319 -5.90 3.95 11.78
C ILE A 319 -5.72 2.62 12.54
N LEU A 320 -4.87 2.60 13.57
CA LEU A 320 -4.65 1.40 14.40
C LEU A 320 -5.92 1.01 15.15
N GLU A 321 -6.58 1.96 15.80
CA GLU A 321 -7.86 1.75 16.48
C GLU A 321 -8.91 1.15 15.55
N ILE A 322 -9.05 1.70 14.33
CA ILE A 322 -9.97 1.15 13.34
C ILE A 322 -9.56 -0.25 12.91
N SER A 323 -8.25 -0.52 12.76
CA SER A 323 -7.76 -1.87 12.43
C SER A 323 -8.13 -2.89 13.52
N PHE A 324 -8.03 -2.52 14.80
CA PHE A 324 -8.46 -3.37 15.91
C PHE A 324 -9.98 -3.57 15.92
N THR A 325 -10.75 -2.53 15.60
CA THR A 325 -12.20 -2.68 15.44
C THR A 325 -12.53 -3.68 14.33
N PHE A 326 -11.90 -3.58 13.16
CA PHE A 326 -12.09 -4.51 12.05
C PHE A 326 -11.69 -5.94 12.39
N MET A 327 -10.61 -6.12 13.14
CA MET A 327 -10.18 -7.42 13.67
C MET A 327 -11.27 -8.05 14.56
N HIS A 328 -11.80 -7.30 15.53
CA HIS A 328 -12.86 -7.82 16.40
C HIS A 328 -14.14 -8.16 15.65
N ILE A 329 -14.53 -7.32 14.69
CA ILE A 329 -15.69 -7.55 13.83
C ILE A 329 -15.49 -8.83 13.00
N MET A 330 -14.33 -8.97 12.35
CA MET A 330 -13.98 -10.16 11.58
C MET A 330 -14.06 -11.42 12.46
N ALA A 331 -13.61 -11.37 13.72
CA ALA A 331 -13.68 -12.51 14.62
C ALA A 331 -15.13 -12.92 14.96
N VAL A 332 -16.03 -11.94 15.16
CA VAL A 332 -17.47 -12.21 15.38
C VAL A 332 -18.08 -12.91 14.16
N ILE A 333 -17.80 -12.40 12.96
CA ILE A 333 -18.33 -12.96 11.71
C ILE A 333 -17.74 -14.36 11.45
N GLY A 334 -16.44 -14.52 11.68
CA GLY A 334 -15.72 -15.79 11.56
C GLY A 334 -16.26 -16.88 12.48
N GLU A 335 -16.59 -16.55 13.72
CA GLU A 335 -17.26 -17.47 14.65
C GLU A 335 -18.70 -17.79 14.20
N THR A 336 -19.44 -16.79 13.70
CA THR A 336 -20.81 -17.00 13.21
C THR A 336 -20.86 -17.97 12.03
N LEU A 337 -19.89 -17.90 11.12
CA LEU A 337 -19.77 -18.83 9.98
C LEU A 337 -19.79 -20.30 10.43
N THR A 338 -19.19 -20.60 11.59
CA THR A 338 -19.11 -21.97 12.13
C THR A 338 -20.45 -22.55 12.61
N LEU A 339 -21.53 -21.77 12.55
CA LEU A 339 -22.90 -22.16 12.88
C LEU A 339 -23.81 -22.30 11.66
N ILE A 340 -23.32 -21.97 10.47
CA ILE A 340 -24.08 -21.98 9.21
C ILE A 340 -23.51 -23.08 8.32
N PRO A 341 -24.34 -23.92 7.65
CA PRO A 341 -23.84 -24.96 6.75
C PRO A 341 -22.89 -24.41 5.67
N ALA A 342 -21.85 -25.17 5.32
CA ALA A 342 -20.95 -24.82 4.22
C ALA A 342 -21.64 -24.97 2.84
N THR A 343 -22.51 -25.96 2.72
CA THR A 343 -23.22 -26.35 1.50
C THR A 343 -24.66 -26.74 1.84
N GLU A 344 -25.59 -26.58 0.91
CA GLU A 344 -26.97 -27.06 1.10
C GLU A 344 -27.06 -28.59 1.15
N ASP A 345 -26.21 -29.30 0.40
CA ASP A 345 -26.21 -30.77 0.31
C ASP A 345 -25.74 -31.47 1.59
N ASN A 346 -24.96 -30.78 2.42
CA ASN A 346 -24.46 -31.30 3.69
C ASN A 346 -24.73 -30.33 4.85
N PRO A 347 -25.92 -30.38 5.47
CA PRO A 347 -26.31 -29.47 6.54
C PRO A 347 -25.55 -29.68 7.85
N THR A 348 -24.76 -30.76 7.97
CA THR A 348 -23.99 -31.10 9.18
C THR A 348 -22.53 -30.65 9.12
N LEU A 349 -22.09 -30.13 7.97
CA LEU A 349 -20.78 -29.53 7.76
C LEU A 349 -20.93 -28.02 7.77
N PHE A 350 -20.32 -27.35 8.74
CA PHE A 350 -20.42 -25.90 8.90
C PHE A 350 -19.33 -25.16 8.13
N ALA A 351 -19.60 -23.92 7.74
CA ALA A 351 -18.66 -23.05 7.06
C ALA A 351 -17.59 -22.51 8.01
N GLY A 352 -16.48 -22.07 7.45
CA GLY A 352 -15.43 -21.37 8.19
C GLY A 352 -14.83 -20.26 7.35
N MET A 353 -14.12 -19.35 8.00
CA MET A 353 -13.45 -18.25 7.32
C MET A 353 -12.24 -18.76 6.53
N SER A 354 -12.10 -18.36 5.26
CA SER A 354 -10.97 -18.78 4.41
C SER A 354 -9.70 -17.95 4.60
N PHE A 355 -9.79 -16.77 5.24
CA PHE A 355 -8.72 -15.77 5.34
C PHE A 355 -8.08 -15.46 3.97
N ALA A 356 -8.94 -15.30 2.95
CA ALA A 356 -8.49 -15.12 1.59
C ALA A 356 -7.77 -13.77 1.42
N MET A 357 -6.56 -13.83 0.88
CA MET A 357 -5.73 -12.68 0.60
C MET A 357 -6.19 -11.93 -0.65
N VAL A 358 -6.18 -10.61 -0.55
CA VAL A 358 -6.25 -9.73 -1.72
C VAL A 358 -4.98 -9.85 -2.56
N ARG A 359 -5.05 -9.53 -3.85
CA ARG A 359 -3.91 -9.69 -4.78
C ARG A 359 -2.71 -8.77 -4.46
N THR A 360 -2.94 -7.66 -3.79
CA THR A 360 -1.90 -6.72 -3.36
C THR A 360 -2.33 -6.01 -2.09
N LEU A 361 -1.38 -5.76 -1.19
CA LEU A 361 -1.55 -4.92 0.00
C LEU A 361 -0.81 -3.59 -0.09
N ASN A 362 -0.29 -3.19 -1.26
CA ASN A 362 0.46 -1.94 -1.46
C ASN A 362 -0.22 -0.71 -0.82
N PRO A 363 0.55 0.24 -0.28
CA PRO A 363 -0.03 1.39 0.39
C PRO A 363 -0.89 2.21 -0.57
N LEU A 364 -2.01 2.74 -0.07
CA LEU A 364 -2.82 3.70 -0.82
C LEU A 364 -2.08 5.04 -0.87
N ALA A 365 -2.28 5.79 -1.95
CA ALA A 365 -1.71 7.12 -2.09
C ALA A 365 -2.17 8.04 -0.95
N LYS A 366 -1.22 8.62 -0.23
CA LYS A 366 -1.45 9.45 0.97
C LYS A 366 -2.44 10.61 0.74
N GLN A 367 -2.58 11.10 -0.49
CA GLN A 367 -3.50 12.19 -0.80
C GLN A 367 -4.97 11.76 -0.63
N ASN A 368 -5.31 10.52 -0.96
CA ASN A 368 -6.69 10.04 -1.06
C ASN A 368 -6.98 8.81 -0.17
N GLU A 369 -6.03 8.42 0.69
CA GLU A 369 -6.12 7.16 1.45
C GLU A 369 -7.38 7.07 2.32
N PHE A 370 -7.76 8.17 2.97
CA PHE A 370 -8.91 8.20 3.88
C PHE A 370 -10.24 8.17 3.13
N ASP A 371 -10.31 8.84 1.97
CA ASP A 371 -11.51 8.78 1.11
C ASP A 371 -11.74 7.35 0.61
N ILE A 372 -10.67 6.67 0.16
CA ILE A 372 -10.73 5.27 -0.31
C ILE A 372 -11.08 4.31 0.84
N MET A 373 -10.49 4.51 2.03
CA MET A 373 -10.85 3.73 3.22
C MET A 373 -12.32 3.92 3.60
N LEU A 374 -12.82 5.16 3.54
CA LEU A 374 -14.21 5.49 3.84
C LEU A 374 -15.18 4.91 2.81
N GLU A 375 -14.82 4.93 1.52
CA GLU A 375 -15.57 4.26 0.45
C GLU A 375 -15.70 2.76 0.76
N ARG A 376 -14.59 2.11 1.10
CA ARG A 376 -14.59 0.69 1.45
C ARG A 376 -15.43 0.39 2.70
N ALA A 377 -15.29 1.19 3.75
CA ALA A 377 -16.09 1.04 4.96
C ALA A 377 -17.59 1.26 4.69
N THR A 378 -17.94 2.18 3.79
CA THR A 378 -19.32 2.43 3.38
C THR A 378 -19.90 1.27 2.59
N ALA A 379 -19.13 0.67 1.67
CA ALA A 379 -19.56 -0.53 0.95
C ALA A 379 -19.81 -1.71 1.90
N ILE A 380 -18.92 -1.91 2.88
CA ILE A 380 -19.07 -2.94 3.92
C ILE A 380 -20.33 -2.70 4.76
N ASP A 381 -20.59 -1.45 5.18
CA ASP A 381 -21.76 -1.07 5.98
C ASP A 381 -23.09 -1.30 5.23
N GLN A 382 -23.11 -1.08 3.91
CA GLN A 382 -24.27 -1.39 3.07
C GLN A 382 -24.58 -2.89 3.04
N VAL A 383 -23.55 -3.74 2.93
CA VAL A 383 -23.69 -5.19 2.97
C VAL A 383 -24.19 -5.65 4.34
N LEU A 384 -23.58 -5.15 5.42
CA LEU A 384 -24.03 -5.43 6.80
C LEU A 384 -25.50 -5.06 7.02
N SER A 385 -25.94 -3.90 6.52
CA SER A 385 -27.32 -3.44 6.64
C SER A 385 -28.30 -4.34 5.88
N LYS A 386 -27.93 -4.81 4.69
CA LYS A 386 -28.72 -5.80 3.92
C LYS A 386 -28.85 -7.11 4.71
N MET A 387 -27.72 -7.61 5.21
CA MET A 387 -27.67 -8.87 5.95
C MET A 387 -28.48 -8.80 7.24
N GLN A 388 -28.55 -7.64 7.93
CA GLN A 388 -29.31 -7.49 9.18
C GLN A 388 -30.77 -7.96 9.07
N HIS A 389 -31.44 -7.67 7.95
CA HIS A 389 -32.82 -8.11 7.73
C HIS A 389 -32.94 -9.61 7.45
N GLU A 390 -31.99 -10.19 6.72
CA GLU A 390 -31.93 -11.63 6.43
C GLU A 390 -31.66 -12.42 7.72
N ILE A 391 -30.78 -11.90 8.58
CA ILE A 391 -30.39 -12.51 9.86
C ILE A 391 -31.56 -12.54 10.86
N ALA A 392 -32.30 -11.43 10.99
CA ALA A 392 -33.46 -11.38 11.89
C ALA A 392 -34.53 -12.42 11.50
N SER A 393 -34.62 -12.78 10.22
CA SER A 393 -35.52 -13.82 9.72
C SER A 393 -35.05 -15.26 10.02
N MET A 394 -33.78 -15.44 10.38
CA MET A 394 -33.18 -16.74 10.75
C MET A 394 -33.22 -17.03 12.25
N ALA A 395 -33.65 -16.07 13.07
CA ALA A 395 -33.74 -16.24 14.52
C ALA A 395 -34.58 -17.49 14.83
N CYS A 396 -33.99 -18.43 15.56
CA CYS A 396 -34.62 -19.71 15.84
C CYS A 396 -34.50 -19.99 17.35
N PRO A 397 -35.61 -20.12 18.07
CA PRO A 397 -35.59 -20.42 19.52
C PRO A 397 -34.80 -21.69 19.86
N GLU A 398 -34.71 -22.63 18.92
CA GLU A 398 -34.04 -23.92 19.05
C GLU A 398 -32.51 -23.85 18.85
N LYS A 399 -31.96 -22.70 18.44
CA LYS A 399 -30.51 -22.49 18.22
C LYS A 399 -29.96 -21.29 19.02
N PRO A 400 -29.75 -21.44 20.34
CA PRO A 400 -29.25 -20.35 21.21
C PRO A 400 -27.91 -19.75 20.76
N SER A 401 -26.97 -20.58 20.29
CA SER A 401 -25.66 -20.10 19.81
C SER A 401 -25.77 -19.20 18.58
N LEU A 402 -26.76 -19.45 17.70
CA LEU A 402 -27.03 -18.60 16.55
C LEU A 402 -27.58 -17.25 17.02
N ASN A 403 -28.57 -17.24 17.90
CA ASN A 403 -29.16 -16.01 18.43
C ASN A 403 -28.10 -15.14 19.15
N HIS A 404 -27.21 -15.74 19.94
CA HIS A 404 -26.09 -15.01 20.55
C HIS A 404 -25.16 -14.36 19.52
N CYS A 405 -24.93 -15.01 18.37
CA CYS A 405 -24.16 -14.41 17.28
C CYS A 405 -24.93 -13.28 16.60
N ILE A 406 -26.25 -13.40 16.44
CA ILE A 406 -27.11 -12.33 15.94
C ILE A 406 -26.98 -11.07 16.82
N ASP A 407 -27.08 -11.21 18.15
CA ASP A 407 -26.93 -10.10 19.10
C ASP A 407 -25.56 -9.41 18.94
N ARG A 408 -24.49 -10.19 18.74
CA ARG A 408 -23.15 -9.66 18.52
C ARG A 408 -23.01 -8.97 17.16
N LEU A 409 -23.71 -9.43 16.13
CA LEU A 409 -23.74 -8.77 14.82
C LEU A 409 -24.47 -7.42 14.89
N GLU A 410 -25.49 -7.27 15.72
CA GLU A 410 -26.10 -5.96 15.98
C GLU A 410 -25.09 -4.98 16.59
N HIS A 411 -24.27 -5.47 17.52
CA HIS A 411 -23.16 -4.68 18.07
C HIS A 411 -22.13 -4.30 16.99
N VAL A 412 -21.78 -5.23 16.09
CA VAL A 412 -20.90 -4.97 14.94
C VAL A 412 -21.43 -3.82 14.08
N ILE A 413 -22.73 -3.77 13.80
CA ILE A 413 -23.35 -2.68 13.01
C ILE A 413 -23.18 -1.33 13.72
N GLN A 414 -23.33 -1.28 15.05
CA GLN A 414 -23.11 -0.05 15.81
C GLN A 414 -21.63 0.38 15.82
N GLU A 415 -20.71 -0.57 15.99
CA GLU A 415 -19.27 -0.28 15.92
C GLU A 415 -18.86 0.21 14.52
N MET A 416 -19.45 -0.33 13.46
CA MET A 416 -19.21 0.15 12.10
C MET A 416 -19.65 1.59 11.87
N LYS A 417 -20.78 2.00 12.44
CA LYS A 417 -21.21 3.42 12.40
C LYS A 417 -20.19 4.33 13.07
N LYS A 418 -19.71 3.97 14.27
CA LYS A 418 -18.66 4.72 14.98
C LYS A 418 -17.36 4.77 14.18
N THR A 419 -16.97 3.67 13.55
CA THR A 419 -15.79 3.61 12.67
C THR A 419 -15.93 4.53 11.46
N ARG A 420 -17.10 4.55 10.81
CA ARG A 420 -17.36 5.48 9.71
C ARG A 420 -17.29 6.93 10.16
N GLU A 421 -17.78 7.26 11.36
CA GLU A 421 -17.62 8.61 11.93
C GLU A 421 -16.15 8.95 12.18
N LYS A 422 -15.34 8.02 12.72
CA LYS A 422 -13.88 8.19 12.86
C LYS A 422 -13.23 8.47 11.51
N MET A 423 -13.55 7.69 10.48
CA MET A 423 -13.02 7.89 9.13
C MET A 423 -13.45 9.22 8.51
N ASN A 424 -14.72 9.63 8.69
CA ASN A 424 -15.19 10.94 8.27
C ASN A 424 -14.42 12.07 8.98
N ARG A 425 -14.09 11.90 10.28
CA ARG A 425 -13.23 12.86 11.00
C ARG A 425 -11.82 12.88 10.44
N LEU A 426 -11.26 11.75 9.99
CA LEU A 426 -9.95 11.73 9.33
C LEU A 426 -9.99 12.43 7.97
N VAL A 427 -11.00 12.17 7.14
CA VAL A 427 -11.23 12.89 5.87
C VAL A 427 -11.41 14.39 6.12
N ALA A 428 -12.27 14.75 7.08
CA ALA A 428 -12.50 16.14 7.45
C ALA A 428 -11.24 16.79 8.01
N ARG A 429 -10.47 16.09 8.87
CA ARG A 429 -9.18 16.56 9.36
C ARG A 429 -8.20 16.74 8.22
N ARG A 430 -8.20 15.89 7.20
CA ARG A 430 -7.32 16.03 6.03
C ARG A 430 -7.72 17.20 5.14
N ASN A 431 -9.02 17.46 5.01
CA ASN A 431 -9.58 18.59 4.26
C ASN A 431 -9.47 19.91 5.04
N ASN A 432 -9.54 19.85 6.37
CA ASN A 432 -9.44 20.98 7.31
C ASN A 432 -8.01 21.25 7.79
N MET A 433 -7.12 20.25 7.68
CA MET A 433 -5.71 20.47 7.44
C MET A 433 -5.69 21.19 6.10
N THR A 434 -5.85 22.51 6.16
CA THR A 434 -5.25 23.41 5.19
C THR A 434 -3.93 22.76 4.79
N PRO A 435 -3.62 22.55 3.49
CA PRO A 435 -2.21 22.40 3.12
C PRO A 435 -1.54 23.51 3.89
N THR A 436 -0.56 23.16 4.74
CA THR A 436 0.02 24.03 5.77
C THR A 436 -0.24 25.47 5.38
N GLN A 437 -0.99 26.22 6.19
CA GLN A 437 -0.97 27.67 6.06
C GLN A 437 0.52 28.07 6.11
N THR A 438 1.17 28.06 4.96
CA THR A 438 1.91 29.20 4.46
C THR A 438 0.96 30.32 4.78
N ASP A 439 1.39 31.03 5.81
CA ASP A 439 0.72 32.10 6.48
C ASP A 439 -0.20 32.82 5.48
N LYS A 440 -1.45 33.12 5.84
CA LYS A 440 -2.23 34.04 4.98
C LYS A 440 -1.63 35.46 5.00
N SER A 441 -0.57 35.69 5.80
CA SER A 441 0.36 36.81 5.66
C SER A 441 1.56 36.56 4.71
N ASP A 442 1.77 35.30 4.31
CA ASP A 442 2.62 34.78 3.22
C ASP A 442 1.76 34.33 2.03
N ARG A 443 0.78 35.15 1.62
CA ARG A 443 0.74 35.36 0.17
C ARG A 443 2.16 35.77 -0.19
N PRO A 444 2.81 35.21 -1.23
CA PRO A 444 3.82 36.01 -1.89
C PRO A 444 3.14 37.35 -2.07
N GLN A 445 3.65 38.39 -1.40
CA GLN A 445 3.41 39.75 -1.85
C GLN A 445 3.53 39.64 -3.36
N ASP A 446 2.48 40.05 -4.07
CA ASP A 446 2.45 40.05 -5.52
C ASP A 446 3.87 40.34 -5.98
N LEU A 447 4.56 39.34 -6.57
CA LEU A 447 5.85 39.57 -7.20
C LEU A 447 5.63 40.83 -8.04
N PRO A 448 6.44 41.88 -7.85
CA PRO A 448 6.09 43.23 -8.24
C PRO A 448 5.36 43.21 -9.57
N GLN A 449 4.12 43.68 -9.56
CA GLN A 449 3.34 43.91 -10.77
C GLN A 449 4.04 45.03 -11.55
N SER A 450 5.15 44.70 -12.20
CA SER A 450 5.76 45.40 -13.33
C SER A 450 7.16 44.86 -13.58
N ASN A 451 7.38 44.56 -14.86
CA ASN A 451 8.65 44.41 -15.56
C ASN A 451 9.27 43.01 -15.60
N GLU A 452 9.89 42.74 -16.73
CA GLU A 452 10.64 41.56 -17.14
C GLU A 452 11.84 41.31 -16.21
N VAL A 453 11.62 41.02 -14.93
CA VAL A 453 12.71 40.79 -13.98
C VAL A 453 13.37 39.45 -14.30
N LEU A 454 14.54 39.55 -14.93
CA LEU A 454 15.45 38.44 -15.17
C LEU A 454 16.33 38.29 -13.93
N GLU A 455 16.06 37.28 -13.11
CA GLU A 455 16.95 36.90 -12.02
C GLU A 455 18.11 36.07 -12.58
N THR A 456 19.34 36.39 -12.19
CA THR A 456 20.50 35.61 -12.64
C THR A 456 21.35 35.17 -11.47
N ALA A 457 21.87 33.96 -11.53
CA ALA A 457 22.90 33.45 -10.62
C ALA A 457 24.00 32.78 -11.42
N GLU A 458 25.21 32.78 -10.91
CA GLU A 458 26.34 32.17 -11.60
C GLU A 458 27.28 31.47 -10.63
N SER A 459 27.90 30.40 -11.13
CA SER A 459 29.08 29.78 -10.56
C SER A 459 30.30 30.10 -11.44
N GLU A 460 31.45 29.50 -11.12
CA GLU A 460 32.65 29.58 -11.97
C GLU A 460 32.41 29.00 -13.38
N GLN A 461 31.47 28.05 -13.52
CA GLN A 461 31.33 27.23 -14.73
C GLN A 461 30.06 27.50 -15.53
N ILE A 462 29.01 28.07 -14.93
CA ILE A 462 27.72 28.27 -15.59
C ILE A 462 26.98 29.48 -15.02
N LYS A 463 26.32 30.24 -15.90
CA LYS A 463 25.38 31.31 -15.54
C LYS A 463 23.96 30.84 -15.84
N ILE A 464 23.07 30.91 -14.86
CA ILE A 464 21.65 30.57 -15.00
C ILE A 464 20.81 31.84 -14.93
N SER A 465 19.73 31.89 -15.72
CA SER A 465 18.79 33.01 -15.74
C SER A 465 17.36 32.51 -15.59
N PHE A 466 16.55 33.22 -14.82
CA PHE A 466 15.15 32.93 -14.55
C PHE A 466 14.26 34.12 -14.91
N CYS A 467 13.22 33.87 -15.72
CA CYS A 467 12.21 34.85 -16.07
C CYS A 467 10.86 34.47 -15.42
N ALA A 468 10.51 35.16 -14.34
CA ALA A 468 9.27 34.90 -13.59
C ALA A 468 8.01 35.07 -14.46
N HIS A 469 8.06 35.95 -15.46
CA HIS A 469 6.95 36.19 -16.38
C HIS A 469 6.57 34.93 -17.19
N LYS A 470 7.56 34.11 -17.56
CA LYS A 470 7.35 32.87 -18.34
C LYS A 470 7.04 31.65 -17.49
N CYS A 471 7.37 31.66 -16.20
CA CYS A 471 7.33 30.46 -15.37
C CYS A 471 5.92 29.88 -15.23
N ILE A 472 5.73 28.65 -15.72
CA ILE A 472 4.49 27.90 -15.49
C ILE A 472 4.54 26.95 -14.28
N HIS A 473 5.39 27.19 -13.29
CA HIS A 473 5.46 26.39 -12.05
C HIS A 473 5.35 24.87 -12.30
N SER A 474 6.02 24.35 -13.34
CA SER A 474 5.98 22.92 -13.72
C SER A 474 6.70 22.04 -12.71
N ARG A 475 7.47 22.65 -11.81
CA ARG A 475 8.22 22.06 -10.70
C ARG A 475 9.41 21.16 -11.09
N HIS A 476 9.66 20.85 -12.36
CA HIS A 476 10.85 20.10 -12.81
C HIS A 476 12.14 20.54 -12.12
N CYS A 477 12.42 21.85 -12.08
CA CYS A 477 13.62 22.39 -11.45
C CYS A 477 13.75 22.04 -9.95
N VAL A 478 12.68 22.19 -9.17
CA VAL A 478 12.71 21.97 -7.71
C VAL A 478 12.59 20.49 -7.33
N THR A 479 11.92 19.68 -8.16
CA THR A 479 11.78 18.23 -7.92
C THR A 479 13.03 17.46 -8.31
N GLU A 480 13.76 17.93 -9.32
CA GLU A 480 14.95 17.24 -9.83
C GLU A 480 16.25 17.80 -9.21
N MET A 481 16.26 19.07 -8.76
CA MET A 481 17.46 19.73 -8.19
C MET A 481 17.15 20.72 -7.07
N ILE A 482 16.58 20.24 -5.97
CA ILE A 482 16.22 21.07 -4.80
C ILE A 482 17.42 21.78 -4.16
N GLN A 483 18.63 21.24 -4.29
CA GLN A 483 19.86 21.85 -3.77
C GLN A 483 20.26 23.14 -4.53
N THR A 484 19.87 23.26 -5.80
CA THR A 484 20.15 24.42 -6.65
C THR A 484 18.97 25.37 -6.75
N PHE A 485 17.74 24.85 -6.83
CA PHE A 485 16.52 25.65 -6.89
C PHE A 485 15.79 25.51 -5.55
N LYS A 486 15.95 26.48 -4.65
CA LYS A 486 15.37 26.45 -3.30
C LYS A 486 14.10 27.31 -3.25
N PRO A 487 12.91 26.80 -3.63
CA PRO A 487 11.69 27.59 -3.60
C PRO A 487 11.40 28.04 -2.16
N ASN A 488 10.73 29.18 -2.01
CA ASN A 488 10.27 29.71 -0.72
C ASN A 488 11.40 29.98 0.32
N THR A 489 12.63 30.22 -0.15
CA THR A 489 13.73 30.67 0.73
C THR A 489 13.80 32.20 0.70
N PRO A 490 13.84 32.91 1.85
CA PRO A 490 14.06 34.35 1.87
C PRO A 490 15.39 34.72 1.18
N GLY A 491 15.32 35.59 0.17
CA GLY A 491 16.51 36.07 -0.56
C GLY A 491 16.88 35.21 -1.77
N LYS A 492 18.18 34.91 -1.93
CA LYS A 492 18.72 34.14 -3.07
C LYS A 492 18.12 32.72 -3.05
N TRP A 493 17.52 32.30 -4.15
CA TRP A 493 16.94 30.96 -4.30
C TRP A 493 17.61 30.10 -5.39
N LEU A 494 18.50 30.70 -6.18
CA LEU A 494 19.26 30.09 -7.27
C LEU A 494 20.72 29.85 -6.85
N PHE A 495 21.13 28.60 -6.66
CA PHE A 495 22.47 28.21 -6.21
C PHE A 495 23.16 27.27 -7.23
N PRO A 496 23.61 27.79 -8.38
CA PRO A 496 24.27 26.99 -9.43
C PRO A 496 25.54 26.29 -8.94
N GLU A 497 26.23 26.83 -7.93
CA GLU A 497 27.41 26.25 -7.30
C GLU A 497 27.17 24.89 -6.63
N ASN A 498 25.92 24.54 -6.33
CA ASN A 498 25.56 23.29 -5.64
C ASN A 498 25.35 22.10 -6.60
N SER A 499 25.49 22.29 -7.91
CA SER A 499 25.28 21.24 -8.90
C SER A 499 26.35 21.25 -9.99
N ARG A 500 26.61 20.08 -10.57
CA ARG A 500 27.50 19.96 -11.74
C ARG A 500 26.85 20.64 -12.96
N PRO A 501 27.60 21.39 -13.80
CA PRO A 501 27.04 22.14 -14.92
C PRO A 501 26.24 21.29 -15.91
N GLU A 502 26.69 20.07 -16.20
CA GLU A 502 26.05 19.17 -17.17
C GLU A 502 24.67 18.73 -16.67
N SER A 503 24.60 18.34 -15.39
CA SER A 503 23.34 17.94 -14.76
C SER A 503 22.41 19.14 -14.62
N LEU A 504 22.94 20.31 -14.24
CA LEU A 504 22.16 21.54 -14.12
C LEU A 504 21.57 21.99 -15.46
N ALA A 505 22.36 21.92 -16.53
CA ALA A 505 21.90 22.19 -17.89
C ALA A 505 20.80 21.21 -18.32
N ALA A 506 20.92 19.92 -17.99
CA ALA A 506 19.88 18.93 -18.28
C ALA A 506 18.54 19.29 -17.61
N VAL A 507 18.54 19.59 -16.31
CA VAL A 507 17.32 19.97 -15.58
C VAL A 507 16.74 21.30 -16.05
N ILE A 508 17.60 22.27 -16.41
CA ILE A 508 17.14 23.51 -17.01
C ILE A 508 16.43 23.26 -18.34
N LYS A 509 16.89 22.31 -19.17
CA LYS A 509 16.27 21.93 -20.46
C LYS A 509 14.89 21.29 -20.30
N GLU A 510 14.57 20.74 -19.12
CA GLU A 510 13.23 20.23 -18.79
C GLU A 510 12.22 21.33 -18.43
N CYS A 511 12.62 22.61 -18.32
CA CYS A 511 11.68 23.72 -18.11
C CYS A 511 10.79 23.94 -19.36
N PRO A 512 9.50 23.57 -19.36
CA PRO A 512 8.68 23.60 -20.57
C PRO A 512 8.40 25.02 -21.09
N SER A 513 8.45 26.01 -20.21
CA SER A 513 8.20 27.41 -20.54
C SER A 513 9.43 28.17 -21.03
N GLY A 514 10.62 27.57 -20.95
CA GLY A 514 11.88 28.28 -21.16
C GLY A 514 12.14 29.40 -20.13
N ALA A 515 11.41 29.40 -19.00
CA ALA A 515 11.61 30.38 -17.94
C ALA A 515 12.99 30.27 -17.30
N LEU A 516 13.60 29.09 -17.32
CA LEU A 516 14.99 28.86 -16.96
C LEU A 516 15.84 28.67 -18.22
N THR A 517 16.95 29.38 -18.27
CA THR A 517 17.99 29.25 -19.31
C THR A 517 19.37 29.24 -18.67
N TYR A 518 20.38 28.80 -19.43
CA TYR A 518 21.77 28.84 -18.98
C TYR A 518 22.70 29.33 -20.09
N LYS A 519 23.85 29.85 -19.68
CA LYS A 519 25.03 30.07 -20.50
C LYS A 519 26.23 29.40 -19.84
N SER A 520 26.90 28.55 -20.58
CA SER A 520 28.15 27.92 -20.17
C SER A 520 29.28 28.94 -20.09
N LYS A 521 30.18 28.76 -19.13
CA LYS A 521 31.48 29.44 -19.03
C LYS A 521 32.65 28.49 -19.27
N THR A 522 32.36 27.24 -19.65
CA THR A 522 33.32 26.15 -19.89
C THR A 522 33.11 25.55 -21.29
N GLU A 523 33.65 24.36 -21.53
CA GLU A 523 33.46 23.60 -22.79
C GLU A 523 32.04 23.02 -22.96
N LEU A 524 31.15 23.15 -21.96
CA LEU A 524 29.76 22.72 -22.10
C LEU A 524 29.04 23.56 -23.17
N GLU A 525 28.33 22.90 -24.09
CA GLU A 525 27.57 23.60 -25.11
C GLU A 525 26.31 24.29 -24.55
N ASP A 526 26.08 25.53 -25.00
CA ASP A 526 24.84 26.26 -24.77
C ASP A 526 23.65 25.54 -25.43
N GLU A 527 22.43 25.91 -25.00
CA GLU A 527 21.21 25.40 -25.62
C GLU A 527 21.17 25.73 -27.12
N LYS A 528 20.82 24.75 -27.95
CA LYS A 528 20.72 24.87 -29.41
C LYS A 528 19.27 24.63 -29.83
N ALA A 529 18.94 25.11 -31.03
CA ALA A 529 17.66 24.80 -31.66
C ALA A 529 17.47 23.27 -31.73
N PRO A 530 16.25 22.77 -31.44
CA PRO A 530 15.98 21.34 -31.49
C PRO A 530 16.03 20.85 -32.96
N PRO A 531 16.38 19.58 -33.18
CA PRO A 531 16.40 18.99 -34.52
C PRO A 531 14.99 18.76 -35.10
N VAL A 532 13.95 18.86 -34.27
CA VAL A 532 12.55 18.77 -34.66
C VAL A 532 11.76 19.81 -33.88
N ASN A 533 11.01 20.63 -34.61
CA ASN A 533 10.06 21.59 -34.07
C ASN A 533 8.81 20.86 -33.60
N VAL A 534 8.50 20.93 -32.30
CA VAL A 534 7.39 20.20 -31.69
C VAL A 534 6.50 21.10 -30.87
N ILE A 535 5.19 20.87 -30.94
CA ILE A 535 4.22 21.32 -29.94
C ILE A 535 3.69 20.11 -29.18
N ARG A 536 3.74 20.17 -27.85
CA ARG A 536 3.06 19.20 -26.97
C ARG A 536 1.81 19.81 -26.39
N LEU A 537 0.71 19.05 -26.44
CA LEU A 537 -0.56 19.44 -25.88
C LEU A 537 -0.63 19.06 -24.40
N TYR A 538 -0.87 20.05 -23.53
CA TYR A 538 -1.25 19.77 -22.14
C TYR A 538 -2.77 19.66 -22.04
N GLU A 539 -3.23 18.59 -21.39
CA GLU A 539 -4.64 18.38 -21.08
C GLU A 539 -5.18 19.58 -20.30
N ASN A 540 -6.25 20.20 -20.79
CA ASN A 540 -6.83 21.43 -20.21
C ASN A 540 -5.83 22.58 -19.98
N GLY A 541 -4.67 22.54 -20.65
CA GLY A 541 -3.53 23.39 -20.38
C GLY A 541 -3.00 24.10 -21.62
N PRO A 542 -1.83 24.76 -21.51
CA PRO A 542 -1.22 25.50 -22.61
C PRO A 542 -0.69 24.61 -23.74
N TYR A 543 -0.27 25.25 -24.83
CA TYR A 543 0.56 24.65 -25.87
C TYR A 543 2.03 24.79 -25.47
N ALA A 544 2.77 23.69 -25.32
CA ALA A 544 4.19 23.70 -25.02
C ALA A 544 5.01 23.55 -26.30
N PHE A 545 5.70 24.61 -26.71
CA PHE A 545 6.51 24.70 -27.91
C PHE A 545 7.98 24.37 -27.61
N LEU A 546 8.62 23.65 -28.55
CA LEU A 546 10.04 23.36 -28.59
C LEU A 546 10.52 23.54 -30.04
N ALA A 547 11.12 24.70 -30.36
CA ALA A 547 11.61 25.11 -31.70
C ALA A 547 12.46 26.38 -31.56
N ASP A 548 13.11 26.89 -32.60
CA ASP A 548 13.61 28.28 -32.58
C ASP A 548 12.43 29.27 -32.71
N LEU A 549 12.06 29.93 -31.62
CA LEU A 549 10.78 30.66 -31.52
C LEU A 549 10.91 32.15 -31.78
N GLU A 550 10.01 32.67 -32.61
CA GLU A 550 9.71 34.10 -32.72
C GLU A 550 8.22 34.30 -32.46
N VAL A 551 7.87 34.97 -31.36
CA VAL A 551 6.49 35.17 -30.92
C VAL A 551 6.14 36.65 -30.99
N ASP A 552 5.07 36.99 -31.70
CA ASP A 552 4.62 38.37 -31.95
C ASP A 552 5.78 39.29 -32.41
N GLY A 553 6.67 38.76 -33.27
CA GLY A 553 7.83 39.46 -33.83
C GLY A 553 9.05 39.57 -32.91
N LYS A 554 9.04 38.92 -31.74
CA LYS A 554 10.16 38.91 -30.78
C LYS A 554 10.80 37.51 -30.68
N PRO A 555 12.14 37.38 -30.72
CA PRO A 555 12.79 36.11 -30.44
C PRO A 555 12.54 35.65 -29.00
N GLU A 556 12.12 34.40 -28.81
CA GLU A 556 11.69 33.88 -27.50
C GLU A 556 12.49 32.66 -26.99
N GLY A 557 13.60 32.34 -27.66
CA GLY A 557 14.45 31.19 -27.34
C GLY A 557 13.86 29.89 -27.86
N PHE A 558 14.18 28.76 -27.21
CA PHE A 558 13.84 27.44 -27.76
C PHE A 558 12.56 26.82 -27.20
N ARG A 559 12.03 27.35 -26.10
CA ARG A 559 10.92 26.76 -25.34
C ARG A 559 9.97 27.84 -24.86
N ALA A 560 8.67 27.62 -25.04
CA ALA A 560 7.63 28.51 -24.53
C ALA A 560 6.31 27.76 -24.31
N THR A 561 5.55 28.18 -23.30
CA THR A 561 4.17 27.70 -23.08
C THR A 561 3.19 28.81 -23.39
N LEU A 562 2.39 28.65 -24.45
CA LEU A 562 1.46 29.66 -24.92
C LEU A 562 0.01 29.35 -24.50
N CYS A 563 -0.72 30.42 -24.18
CA CYS A 563 -2.08 30.37 -23.66
C CYS A 563 -3.05 29.76 -24.66
N ARG A 564 -3.78 28.74 -24.20
CA ARG A 564 -4.85 28.07 -24.94
C ARG A 564 -6.25 28.43 -24.44
N CYS A 565 -6.41 29.09 -23.29
CA CYS A 565 -7.74 29.40 -22.73
C CYS A 565 -8.25 30.81 -23.06
N GLY A 566 -7.39 31.69 -23.58
CA GLY A 566 -7.74 33.09 -23.84
C GLY A 566 -7.88 33.99 -22.62
N GLN A 567 -7.68 33.47 -21.41
CA GLN A 567 -7.86 34.23 -20.16
C GLN A 567 -6.57 34.55 -19.44
N SER A 568 -5.41 34.18 -20.00
CA SER A 568 -4.13 34.55 -19.40
C SER A 568 -3.96 36.07 -19.34
N LYS A 569 -3.44 36.57 -18.24
CA LYS A 569 -3.06 37.99 -18.07
C LYS A 569 -1.70 38.30 -18.70
N ARG A 570 -1.03 37.29 -19.29
CA ARG A 570 0.32 37.37 -19.89
C ARG A 570 0.35 36.92 -21.34
N LYS A 571 -0.79 37.02 -22.05
CA LYS A 571 -0.89 36.59 -23.46
C LYS A 571 0.26 37.19 -24.31
N PRO A 572 0.86 36.40 -25.21
CA PRO A 572 0.47 35.06 -25.61
C PRO A 572 0.91 33.93 -24.66
N PHE A 573 1.67 34.22 -23.61
CA PHE A 573 2.15 33.22 -22.66
C PHE A 573 1.06 32.74 -21.71
N CYS A 574 1.27 31.58 -21.11
CA CYS A 574 0.39 31.02 -20.09
C CYS A 574 0.87 31.41 -18.68
N ASP A 575 -0.08 31.82 -17.83
CA ASP A 575 0.12 32.20 -16.42
C ASP A 575 -0.79 31.40 -15.47
N HIS A 576 -1.23 30.21 -15.91
CA HIS A 576 -2.12 29.30 -15.19
C HIS A 576 -3.57 29.71 -15.00
N THR A 577 -4.01 30.87 -15.49
CA THR A 577 -5.42 31.27 -15.36
C THR A 577 -6.39 30.22 -15.91
N HIS A 578 -5.96 29.37 -16.86
CA HIS A 578 -6.72 28.21 -17.34
C HIS A 578 -7.24 27.28 -16.22
N LYS A 579 -6.53 27.16 -15.09
CA LYS A 579 -6.99 26.37 -13.92
C LYS A 579 -8.12 27.08 -13.18
N GLU A 580 -7.98 28.39 -12.98
CA GLU A 580 -8.94 29.23 -12.25
C GLU A 580 -10.27 29.32 -13.01
N VAL A 581 -10.21 29.47 -14.34
CA VAL A 581 -11.40 29.57 -15.19
C VAL A 581 -11.97 28.23 -15.62
N GLY A 582 -11.40 27.12 -15.14
CA GLY A 582 -11.86 25.76 -15.47
C GLY A 582 -11.85 25.46 -16.96
N PHE A 583 -10.78 25.86 -17.68
CA PHE A 583 -10.69 25.67 -19.12
C PHE A 583 -10.79 24.18 -19.50
N LEU A 584 -11.80 23.83 -20.29
CA LEU A 584 -12.01 22.46 -20.75
C LEU A 584 -11.62 22.33 -22.21
N ALA A 585 -10.63 21.49 -22.46
CA ALA A 585 -10.22 21.11 -23.79
C ALA A 585 -9.58 19.72 -23.72
N THR A 586 -10.47 18.75 -23.48
CA THR A 586 -10.16 17.37 -23.13
C THR A 586 -10.11 16.44 -24.33
N GLY A 587 -9.48 15.28 -24.11
CA GLY A 587 -9.41 14.18 -25.07
C GLY A 587 -8.21 14.25 -26.00
N GLU A 588 -7.72 13.08 -26.41
CA GLU A 588 -6.64 13.01 -27.39
C GLU A 588 -7.14 13.32 -28.80
N PRO A 589 -6.54 14.29 -29.51
CA PRO A 589 -6.88 14.53 -30.91
C PRO A 589 -6.60 13.33 -31.79
N GLU A 590 -7.50 13.00 -32.70
CA GLU A 590 -7.23 12.01 -33.74
C GLU A 590 -6.07 12.46 -34.64
N THR A 591 -5.33 11.50 -35.20
CA THR A 591 -4.27 11.83 -36.16
C THR A 591 -4.92 12.29 -37.47
N ALA A 592 -4.61 13.50 -37.90
CA ALA A 592 -5.18 14.11 -39.10
C ALA A 592 -4.29 13.88 -40.33
N ASP A 593 -3.11 14.49 -40.36
CA ASP A 593 -2.12 14.32 -41.42
C ASP A 593 -0.73 14.13 -40.79
N ALA A 594 -0.15 12.95 -41.00
CA ALA A 594 1.17 12.58 -40.51
C ALA A 594 2.19 12.45 -41.65
N THR A 595 1.91 13.00 -42.83
CA THR A 595 2.83 13.00 -43.96
C THR A 595 4.14 13.68 -43.57
N GLU A 596 5.26 13.06 -43.94
CA GLU A 596 6.59 13.54 -43.56
C GLU A 596 6.91 14.89 -44.23
N LEU A 597 7.41 15.84 -43.43
CA LEU A 597 7.88 17.14 -43.93
C LEU A 597 9.27 17.00 -44.54
N LYS A 598 9.58 17.82 -45.56
CA LYS A 598 10.91 17.85 -46.20
C LYS A 598 12.02 18.31 -45.23
N SER A 599 11.69 19.19 -44.30
CA SER A 599 12.52 19.61 -43.17
C SER A 599 11.65 19.64 -41.93
N ARG A 600 12.22 19.30 -40.78
CA ARG A 600 11.52 19.18 -39.49
C ARG A 600 11.96 20.24 -38.48
N ASP A 601 12.96 21.03 -38.84
CA ASP A 601 13.63 22.05 -38.04
C ASP A 601 13.41 23.45 -38.64
N GLY A 602 14.08 24.45 -38.06
CA GLY A 602 14.04 25.85 -38.49
C GLY A 602 13.21 26.73 -37.54
N LYS A 603 13.13 28.02 -37.88
CA LYS A 603 12.42 29.01 -37.07
C LYS A 603 10.90 28.82 -37.17
N LEU A 604 10.20 28.89 -36.02
CA LEU A 604 8.74 28.98 -35.95
C LEU A 604 8.31 30.42 -35.65
N LEU A 605 7.48 30.97 -36.54
CA LEU A 605 6.84 32.27 -36.38
C LEU A 605 5.46 32.05 -35.76
N ILE A 606 5.19 32.69 -34.63
CA ILE A 606 3.95 32.55 -33.88
C ILE A 606 3.33 33.92 -33.67
N ASN A 607 2.11 34.12 -34.15
CA ASN A 607 1.38 35.36 -33.99
C ASN A 607 0.04 35.09 -33.31
N ARG A 608 -0.23 35.82 -32.22
CA ARG A 608 -1.54 35.81 -31.59
C ARG A 608 -2.52 36.65 -32.42
N LEU A 609 -3.61 36.03 -32.88
CA LEU A 609 -4.73 36.77 -33.45
C LEU A 609 -5.68 37.23 -32.33
N ASN A 610 -6.05 38.51 -32.35
CA ASN A 610 -7.02 39.06 -31.40
C ASN A 610 -8.35 38.30 -31.49
N ASP A 611 -8.92 37.99 -30.33
CA ASP A 611 -10.15 37.21 -30.16
C ASP A 611 -10.13 35.89 -30.95
N GLY A 612 -8.94 35.32 -31.17
CA GLY A 612 -8.74 34.29 -32.18
C GLY A 612 -7.68 33.25 -31.85
N PRO A 613 -7.31 32.42 -32.84
CA PRO A 613 -6.31 31.37 -32.68
C PRO A 613 -4.87 31.90 -32.63
N LEU A 614 -3.92 31.04 -32.26
CA LEU A 614 -2.49 31.29 -32.54
C LEU A 614 -2.20 30.88 -33.97
N SER A 615 -1.69 31.81 -34.79
CA SER A 615 -1.19 31.50 -36.12
C SER A 615 0.27 31.08 -36.01
N VAL A 616 0.60 29.87 -36.46
CA VAL A 616 1.96 29.31 -36.44
C VAL A 616 2.38 29.01 -37.88
N SER A 617 3.59 29.44 -38.25
CA SER A 617 4.19 29.23 -39.57
C SER A 617 5.63 28.74 -39.43
N GLY A 618 6.01 27.78 -40.26
CA GLY A 618 7.27 27.03 -40.20
C GLY A 618 7.03 25.53 -39.97
N ASN A 619 8.05 24.71 -40.20
CA ASN A 619 7.97 23.24 -40.09
C ASN A 619 7.60 22.83 -38.66
N LEU A 620 6.54 22.06 -38.47
CA LEU A 620 6.02 21.76 -37.15
C LEU A 620 5.39 20.36 -37.06
N GLU A 621 5.69 19.66 -35.96
CA GLU A 621 4.97 18.47 -35.51
C GLU A 621 4.15 18.78 -34.25
N ILE A 622 2.84 18.51 -34.30
CA ILE A 622 1.97 18.59 -33.14
C ILE A 622 1.82 17.20 -32.55
N CYS A 623 2.15 17.05 -31.27
CA CYS A 623 2.08 15.80 -30.53
C CYS A 623 1.04 15.87 -29.41
N SER A 624 0.31 14.78 -29.20
CA SER A 624 -0.57 14.60 -28.04
C SER A 624 0.23 14.59 -26.73
N GLY A 625 -0.48 14.59 -25.59
CA GLY A 625 0.14 14.43 -24.27
C GLY A 625 0.91 13.11 -24.12
N THR A 626 0.54 12.06 -24.86
CA THR A 626 1.23 10.75 -24.91
C THR A 626 2.42 10.72 -25.85
N GLY A 627 2.67 11.80 -26.61
CA GLY A 627 3.78 11.89 -27.58
C GLY A 627 3.44 11.36 -28.98
N ARG A 628 2.20 10.92 -29.24
CA ARG A 628 1.74 10.53 -30.58
C ARG A 628 1.64 11.76 -31.48
N VAL A 629 2.13 11.65 -32.72
CA VAL A 629 1.99 12.70 -33.73
C VAL A 629 0.53 12.81 -34.17
N VAL A 630 -0.02 14.01 -34.03
CA VAL A 630 -1.39 14.39 -34.39
C VAL A 630 -1.42 15.03 -35.78
N LEU A 631 -0.50 15.96 -36.05
CA LEU A 631 -0.44 16.72 -37.30
C LEU A 631 0.99 17.14 -37.61
N ARG A 632 1.40 17.00 -38.88
CA ARG A 632 2.61 17.61 -39.45
C ARG A 632 2.20 18.69 -40.44
N THR A 633 2.76 19.88 -40.33
CA THR A 633 2.38 21.01 -41.18
C THR A 633 3.44 22.11 -41.18
N GLU A 634 3.43 22.95 -42.21
CA GLU A 634 4.20 24.20 -42.27
C GLU A 634 3.38 25.42 -41.82
N ASN A 635 2.06 25.29 -41.69
CA ASN A 635 1.17 26.38 -41.29
C ASN A 635 -0.05 25.84 -40.53
N VAL A 636 -0.38 26.42 -39.39
CA VAL A 636 -1.54 26.02 -38.58
C VAL A 636 -2.12 27.17 -37.78
N ARG A 637 -3.43 27.15 -37.56
CA ARG A 637 -4.12 28.01 -36.58
C ARG A 637 -4.55 27.17 -35.39
N LEU A 638 -3.96 27.39 -34.23
CA LEU A 638 -4.23 26.63 -33.02
C LEU A 638 -5.39 27.24 -32.22
N CYS A 639 -6.34 26.40 -31.84
CA CYS A 639 -7.55 26.79 -31.13
C CYS A 639 -7.25 27.31 -29.72
N ARG A 640 -7.75 28.51 -29.40
CA ARG A 640 -7.63 29.11 -28.07
C ARG A 640 -8.93 29.22 -27.26
N CYS A 641 -10.05 28.75 -27.82
CA CYS A 641 -11.34 28.85 -27.16
C CYS A 641 -11.79 27.55 -26.50
N GLY A 642 -11.12 26.41 -26.75
CA GLY A 642 -11.53 25.09 -26.24
C GLY A 642 -12.73 24.46 -26.97
N HIS A 643 -13.50 25.24 -27.74
CA HIS A 643 -14.74 24.79 -28.37
C HIS A 643 -14.61 24.29 -29.82
N SER A 644 -13.43 24.38 -30.45
CA SER A 644 -13.23 23.81 -31.80
C SER A 644 -13.56 22.32 -31.81
N LYS A 645 -14.24 21.86 -32.86
CA LYS A 645 -14.51 20.43 -33.10
C LYS A 645 -13.26 19.71 -33.62
N ASN A 646 -12.33 20.45 -34.23
CA ASN A 646 -11.09 19.93 -34.82
C ASN A 646 -9.86 20.23 -33.94
N LYS A 647 -10.02 20.26 -32.61
CA LYS A 647 -8.91 20.50 -31.68
C LYS A 647 -7.73 19.55 -32.00
N PRO A 648 -6.48 20.04 -32.01
CA PRO A 648 -6.03 21.36 -31.54
C PRO A 648 -6.15 22.48 -32.58
N VAL A 649 -6.62 22.20 -33.80
CA VAL A 649 -6.77 23.16 -34.89
C VAL A 649 -8.03 24.01 -34.70
N CYS A 650 -7.98 25.26 -35.11
CA CYS A 650 -9.12 26.17 -35.08
C CYS A 650 -10.05 25.95 -36.29
N ASP A 651 -11.35 25.83 -36.04
CA ASP A 651 -12.41 25.68 -37.04
C ASP A 651 -13.32 26.91 -37.12
N SER A 652 -12.82 28.07 -36.66
CA SER A 652 -13.57 29.33 -36.54
C SER A 652 -14.73 29.35 -35.53
N THR A 653 -14.93 28.31 -34.72
CA THR A 653 -15.95 28.30 -33.65
C THR A 653 -15.80 29.49 -32.69
N HIS A 654 -14.58 29.98 -32.49
CA HIS A 654 -14.30 31.15 -31.64
C HIS A 654 -15.11 32.40 -32.06
N SER A 655 -15.33 32.64 -33.35
CA SER A 655 -16.12 33.78 -33.83
C SER A 655 -17.61 33.59 -33.54
N ILE A 656 -18.10 32.35 -33.60
CA ILE A 656 -19.53 32.01 -33.38
C ILE A 656 -19.89 32.18 -31.91
N ILE A 657 -19.03 31.70 -31.01
CA ILE A 657 -19.28 31.77 -29.55
C ILE A 657 -18.90 33.13 -28.94
N GLY A 658 -18.45 34.08 -29.77
CA GLY A 658 -17.99 35.38 -29.30
C GLY A 658 -16.80 35.28 -28.35
N PHE A 659 -15.85 34.39 -28.62
CA PHE A 659 -14.64 34.27 -27.82
C PHE A 659 -13.93 35.62 -27.77
N LYS A 660 -13.65 36.09 -26.55
CA LYS A 660 -12.93 37.33 -26.30
C LYS A 660 -11.68 37.04 -25.51
N ASP A 661 -10.56 37.61 -25.96
CA ASP A 661 -9.27 37.48 -25.32
C ASP A 661 -8.66 38.84 -24.97
N SER A 662 -9.50 39.81 -24.56
CA SER A 662 -9.11 41.18 -24.19
C SER A 662 -7.76 41.21 -23.47
N VAL A 663 -6.83 42.02 -24.00
CA VAL A 663 -5.48 42.22 -23.42
C VAL A 663 -5.62 42.57 -21.95
#